data_AF-A0A9D0VGT2-F1
#
_entry.id   AF-A0A9D0VGT2-F1
#
_cell.length_a   1.000
_cell.length_b   1.000
_cell.length_c   1.000
_cell.angle_alpha   90.00
_cell.angle_beta   90.00
_cell.angle_gamma   90.00
#
_symmetry.space_group_name_H-M   'P 1'
#
loop_
_entity.id
_entity.type
_entity.pdbx_description
1 polymer ?
#
loop_
_entity_poly.entity_id
_entity_poly.type
_entity_poly.pdbx_seq_one_letter_code
_entity_poly.pdbx_strand_id
1 'polypeptide(L)'
;MEDRGTKRDLVLAPSEYAYMQDVTKGIIKTYTGPTVINPTAQERPVTFDPVVKRFTPCGLDEAVQQIAIAPEGYYLVLKNPSEKGEHPASGGVYPSPDLEVGRKINITGPCSFALWPGQIVKLIQGHHLRSNQYLLVRVYNEDEARRNWSEAVIKPAADGVEGDPVSLDTTELTVGKQLIIKGTDVSFYIPPTGVGVVPEHDESYIREALTLERLEYCILVDENGKKRYERGPQVVFPEPTETFIHKNDKRKFRAIELNEIQGLHIKVIAPYEEGGRSFQEGDELFITGRDAAIFFPREEHSLVRYDGRSKHYAVAIPSGEARYVMNRKSGEIRMVTGPAMLLPNPVEEVIVRRILTDTECQTWYPGNAEALAYNRALRAIAEADPGARAGLVSEGEYQKRQKRSSRRATVPAAQAVAANEGASPETVAGDIVERSNTFTQPRTIVFNTKFEGVPALGVWVGYAVMVVDKRGNRRVEVGPKNLLLAYDETLEVLELSTGRPKSDDDLLRTSFLRVLNNRVGDACEVETSDHVQVELEYSLRVNFTGEPTRWFEVENYVNLLSDHVRSVLKGQIRKHTIEQFYASSADVVRDVILGKASEGERPGMRFSENGMHVTDVEVLKVEINDPGIANMLKGAQHEAVESNISLLRANRSLEVTRQQEVIRRAEAEARAETVSRLSQLETQEREAKLQVILAAIHAELRQHQERLKANEAKVAASAVEHAGTLARSRAEAEQRQELERIDQELQLEALSAEVEAMVQRFGAAQGGFSEALLALSNHEVLVKVAEAMSVQQFIGGKTLTDVVDRIFEGTPLASVLERVKTNTPTALRAPDPDDLQG
;
A
#
# COMPACT_ATOMS: atom_id res chain seq x y z
N MET A 1 96.03 -71.60 34.66
CA MET A 1 95.66 -72.71 35.56
C MET A 1 94.67 -73.60 34.82
N GLU A 2 94.67 -74.88 35.14
CA GLU A 2 93.99 -75.98 34.44
C GLU A 2 92.61 -75.62 33.87
N ASP A 3 92.36 -76.06 32.63
CA ASP A 3 91.22 -76.96 32.46
C ASP A 3 91.68 -78.20 31.70
N ARG A 4 91.53 -79.37 32.35
CA ARG A 4 91.87 -80.66 31.75
C ARG A 4 90.75 -81.04 30.79
N GLY A 5 91.09 -81.74 29.72
CA GLY A 5 90.11 -82.28 28.76
C GLY A 5 89.11 -83.22 29.43
N THR A 6 88.04 -82.65 29.98
CA THR A 6 86.87 -83.37 30.46
C THR A 6 86.10 -83.76 29.22
N LYS A 7 86.08 -85.06 28.89
CA LYS A 7 85.14 -85.59 27.90
C LYS A 7 83.73 -85.33 28.41
N ARG A 8 83.12 -84.24 27.96
CA ARG A 8 81.70 -83.99 28.10
C ARG A 8 81.03 -84.67 26.91
N ASP A 9 80.58 -85.89 27.15
CA ASP A 9 79.70 -86.59 26.22
C ASP A 9 78.38 -85.80 26.17
N LEU A 10 77.96 -85.36 24.98
CA LEU A 10 76.79 -84.51 24.80
C LEU A 10 75.58 -85.37 24.41
N VAL A 11 74.52 -85.36 25.21
CA VAL A 11 73.28 -86.05 24.87
C VAL A 11 72.38 -85.10 24.07
N LEU A 12 72.11 -85.43 22.81
CA LEU A 12 71.05 -84.78 22.04
C LEU A 12 69.69 -85.33 22.49
N ALA A 13 68.79 -84.46 22.92
CA ALA A 13 67.41 -84.82 23.22
C ALA A 13 66.60 -85.09 21.93
N PRO A 14 65.44 -85.76 22.01
CA PRO A 14 64.50 -85.79 20.89
C PRO A 14 64.18 -84.36 20.40
N SER A 15 64.08 -84.18 19.08
CA SER A 15 63.92 -82.87 18.43
C SER A 15 65.15 -81.94 18.43
N GLU A 16 66.33 -82.46 18.75
CA GLU A 16 67.61 -81.76 18.58
C GLU A 16 68.50 -82.45 17.53
N TYR A 17 69.41 -81.68 16.91
CA TYR A 17 70.47 -82.18 16.05
C TYR A 17 71.73 -81.32 16.23
N ALA A 18 72.90 -81.82 15.82
CA ALA A 18 74.14 -81.05 15.77
C ALA A 18 75.00 -81.44 14.58
N TYR A 19 75.86 -80.52 14.11
CA TYR A 19 76.81 -80.78 13.05
C TYR A 19 78.22 -80.98 13.61
N MET A 20 78.87 -82.08 13.20
CA MET A 20 80.27 -82.35 13.50
C MET A 20 81.06 -82.47 12.20
N GLN A 21 82.15 -81.71 12.09
CA GLN A 21 83.07 -81.76 10.95
C GLN A 21 84.26 -82.69 11.26
N ASP A 22 84.51 -83.65 10.38
CA ASP A 22 85.75 -84.43 10.35
C ASP A 22 86.90 -83.51 9.87
N VAL A 23 87.87 -83.25 10.74
CA VAL A 23 89.01 -82.36 10.47
C VAL A 23 89.97 -82.96 9.43
N THR A 24 89.95 -84.27 9.22
CA THR A 24 90.83 -84.97 8.26
C THR A 24 90.22 -85.08 6.86
N LYS A 25 88.89 -85.23 6.77
CA LYS A 25 88.17 -85.40 5.48
C LYS A 25 87.34 -84.19 5.06
N GLY A 26 87.13 -83.23 5.96
CA GLY A 26 86.26 -82.06 5.75
C GLY A 26 84.75 -82.37 5.79
N ILE A 27 84.36 -83.65 5.80
CA ILE A 27 82.97 -84.12 5.77
C ILE A 27 82.23 -83.68 7.04
N ILE A 28 81.04 -83.11 6.87
CA ILE A 28 80.16 -82.74 7.96
C ILE A 28 79.07 -83.79 8.11
N LYS A 29 78.87 -84.27 9.35
CA LYS A 29 77.85 -85.24 9.73
C LYS A 29 76.76 -84.55 10.55
N THR A 30 75.50 -84.87 10.27
CA THR A 30 74.38 -84.53 11.15
C THR A 30 74.21 -85.65 12.18
N TYR A 31 74.40 -85.30 13.45
CA TYR A 31 73.99 -86.11 14.59
C TYR A 31 72.55 -85.72 14.95
N THR A 32 71.65 -86.68 15.13
CA THR A 32 70.22 -86.42 15.42
C THR A 32 69.80 -87.07 16.74
N GLY A 33 69.04 -86.36 17.55
CA GLY A 33 68.47 -86.88 18.78
C GLY A 33 67.39 -87.95 18.54
N PRO A 34 67.19 -88.90 19.47
CA PRO A 34 67.97 -89.10 20.70
C PRO A 34 69.27 -89.88 20.45
N THR A 35 70.43 -89.23 20.59
CA THR A 35 71.77 -89.81 20.37
C THR A 35 72.80 -89.14 21.29
N VAL A 36 73.84 -89.87 21.70
CA VAL A 36 74.98 -89.30 22.44
C VAL A 36 76.13 -89.01 21.47
N ILE A 37 76.61 -87.75 21.46
CA ILE A 37 77.81 -87.34 20.74
C ILE A 37 79.02 -87.55 21.65
N ASN A 38 79.90 -88.47 21.26
CA ASN A 38 81.17 -88.73 21.91
C ASN A 38 82.30 -88.17 21.02
N PRO A 39 82.63 -86.86 21.13
CA PRO A 39 83.57 -86.21 20.20
C PRO A 39 84.96 -86.87 20.24
N THR A 40 85.43 -87.30 19.08
CA THR A 40 86.81 -87.80 18.92
C THR A 40 87.77 -86.65 18.61
N ALA A 41 89.07 -86.85 18.81
CA ALA A 41 90.09 -85.82 18.53
C ALA A 41 90.20 -85.40 17.04
N GLN A 42 89.45 -86.07 16.14
CA GLN A 42 89.38 -85.77 14.72
C GLN A 42 88.05 -85.11 14.31
N GLU A 43 87.10 -84.93 15.24
CA GLU A 43 85.81 -84.28 14.97
C GLU A 43 85.69 -82.95 15.72
N ARG A 44 85.12 -81.94 15.05
CA ARG A 44 84.94 -80.59 15.58
C ARG A 44 83.47 -80.15 15.45
N PRO A 45 82.83 -79.66 16.52
CA PRO A 45 81.51 -79.04 16.43
C PRO A 45 81.52 -77.80 15.52
N VAL A 46 80.50 -77.69 14.68
CA VAL A 46 80.28 -76.55 13.78
C VAL A 46 78.81 -76.16 13.75
N THR A 47 78.53 -74.89 13.52
CA THR A 47 77.19 -74.39 13.18
C THR A 47 77.18 -73.86 11.75
N PHE A 48 76.05 -73.97 11.06
CA PHE A 48 75.89 -73.31 9.76
C PHE A 48 75.30 -71.91 9.96
N ASP A 49 76.04 -70.87 9.56
CA ASP A 49 75.53 -69.50 9.51
C ASP A 49 74.72 -69.30 8.20
N PRO A 50 73.40 -69.07 8.26
CA PRO A 50 72.56 -68.94 7.07
C PRO A 50 72.73 -67.59 6.34
N VAL A 51 73.31 -66.58 6.99
CA VAL A 51 73.57 -65.25 6.44
C VAL A 51 74.89 -65.25 5.67
N VAL A 52 75.97 -65.71 6.32
CA VAL A 52 77.31 -65.81 5.74
C VAL A 52 77.46 -67.04 4.83
N LYS A 53 76.53 -68.00 4.93
CA LYS A 53 76.50 -69.28 4.18
C LYS A 53 77.78 -70.10 4.36
N ARG A 54 78.31 -70.13 5.58
CA ARG A 54 79.54 -70.84 5.94
C ARG A 54 79.35 -71.58 7.25
N PHE A 55 80.11 -72.66 7.41
CA PHE A 55 80.22 -73.34 8.70
C PHE A 55 81.20 -72.58 9.58
N THR A 56 80.73 -72.14 10.74
CA THR A 56 81.52 -71.52 11.79
C THR A 56 81.77 -72.57 12.88
N PRO A 57 83.03 -72.77 13.31
CA PRO A 57 83.29 -73.64 14.44
C PRO A 57 82.85 -73.00 15.77
N CYS A 58 82.26 -73.80 16.64
CA CYS A 58 81.62 -73.37 17.88
C CYS A 58 81.99 -74.28 19.06
N GLY A 59 81.45 -74.02 20.25
CA GLY A 59 81.43 -74.98 21.35
C GLY A 59 80.56 -76.21 21.05
N LEU A 60 80.74 -77.29 21.82
CA LEU A 60 79.93 -78.51 21.67
C LEU A 60 78.46 -78.26 22.01
N ASP A 61 78.21 -77.54 23.12
CA ASP A 61 76.85 -77.16 23.55
C ASP A 61 76.20 -76.15 22.57
N GLU A 62 77.00 -75.30 21.91
CA GLU A 62 76.55 -74.32 20.91
C GLU A 62 76.22 -74.97 19.53
N ALA A 63 76.67 -76.20 19.29
CA ALA A 63 76.37 -76.94 18.06
C ALA A 63 74.96 -77.55 18.08
N VAL A 64 74.29 -77.59 19.23
CA VAL A 64 72.93 -78.11 19.38
C VAL A 64 71.94 -77.15 18.73
N GLN A 65 71.18 -77.66 17.77
CA GLN A 65 70.14 -76.95 17.04
C GLN A 65 68.82 -77.71 17.16
N GLN A 66 67.71 -76.99 17.25
CA GLN A 66 66.38 -77.61 17.21
C GLN A 66 66.03 -78.03 15.78
N ILE A 67 65.37 -79.18 15.61
CA ILE A 67 64.85 -79.62 14.30
C ILE A 67 63.89 -78.58 13.71
N ALA A 68 63.76 -78.54 12.39
CA ALA A 68 62.74 -77.72 11.75
C ALA A 68 61.37 -78.35 12.01
N ILE A 69 60.45 -77.59 12.62
CA ILE A 69 59.07 -78.02 12.92
C ILE A 69 58.10 -77.04 12.24
N ALA A 70 57.22 -77.55 11.39
CA ALA A 70 56.01 -76.86 10.96
C ALA A 70 54.79 -77.56 11.57
N PRO A 71 54.03 -76.89 12.45
CA PRO A 71 52.72 -77.39 12.89
C PRO A 71 51.68 -77.30 11.75
N GLU A 72 50.49 -77.85 11.98
CA GLU A 72 49.39 -77.74 11.01
C GLU A 72 49.08 -76.26 10.69
N GLY A 73 48.82 -75.97 9.42
CA GLY A 73 48.56 -74.61 8.94
C GLY A 73 49.81 -73.75 8.75
N TYR A 74 51.02 -74.27 8.97
CA TYR A 74 52.30 -73.63 8.62
C TYR A 74 52.97 -74.37 7.46
N TYR A 75 53.97 -73.74 6.85
CA TYR A 75 54.82 -74.36 5.83
C TYR A 75 56.28 -73.93 5.96
N LEU A 76 57.18 -74.81 5.54
CA LEU A 76 58.62 -74.59 5.51
C LEU A 76 59.06 -74.25 4.09
N VAL A 77 59.72 -73.10 3.94
CA VAL A 77 60.51 -72.80 2.74
C VAL A 77 61.89 -73.42 2.94
N LEU A 78 62.15 -74.57 2.30
CA LEU A 78 63.45 -75.25 2.34
C LEU A 78 64.28 -74.84 1.12
N LYS A 79 65.52 -74.38 1.36
CA LYS A 79 66.55 -74.18 0.34
C LYS A 79 67.56 -75.33 0.38
N ASN A 80 68.05 -75.72 -0.79
CA ASN A 80 68.99 -76.82 -0.99
C ASN A 80 68.40 -78.19 -0.55
N PRO A 81 67.24 -78.62 -1.08
CA PRO A 81 66.72 -79.96 -0.79
C PRO A 81 67.74 -81.04 -1.18
N SER A 82 67.65 -82.22 -0.57
CA SER A 82 68.39 -83.40 -1.00
C SER A 82 67.80 -83.92 -2.32
N GLU A 83 68.63 -84.49 -3.21
CA GLU A 83 68.18 -85.00 -4.53
C GLU A 83 67.06 -86.06 -4.41
N LYS A 84 67.05 -86.81 -3.30
CA LYS A 84 66.06 -87.85 -3.00
C LYS A 84 64.86 -87.37 -2.18
N GLY A 85 64.82 -86.10 -1.77
CA GLY A 85 63.82 -85.57 -0.83
C GLY A 85 63.90 -86.17 0.58
N GLU A 86 64.96 -86.90 0.91
CA GLU A 86 65.15 -87.55 2.21
C GLU A 86 65.71 -86.58 3.26
N HIS A 87 65.31 -86.77 4.52
CA HIS A 87 65.80 -86.02 5.69
C HIS A 87 66.58 -86.96 6.63
N PRO A 88 67.47 -86.44 7.50
CA PRO A 88 68.15 -87.26 8.49
C PRO A 88 67.13 -87.90 9.44
N ALA A 89 67.13 -89.24 9.51
CA ALA A 89 66.23 -89.98 10.41
C ALA A 89 66.65 -89.78 11.88
N SER A 90 65.68 -89.80 12.80
CA SER A 90 65.95 -89.59 14.24
C SER A 90 66.81 -90.72 14.84
N GLY A 91 67.64 -90.36 15.85
CA GLY A 91 68.41 -91.33 16.63
C GLY A 91 69.63 -91.91 15.90
N GLY A 92 70.28 -91.14 15.02
CA GLY A 92 71.44 -91.60 14.28
C GLY A 92 72.42 -90.51 13.82
N VAL A 93 73.49 -90.96 13.16
CA VAL A 93 74.59 -90.13 12.65
C VAL A 93 74.72 -90.35 11.15
N TYR A 94 74.55 -89.29 10.36
CA TYR A 94 74.48 -89.37 8.91
C TYR A 94 75.44 -88.36 8.25
N PRO A 95 76.27 -88.77 7.27
CA PRO A 95 76.99 -87.81 6.44
C PRO A 95 76.00 -87.04 5.55
N SER A 96 76.35 -85.81 5.16
CA SER A 96 75.52 -85.06 4.19
C SER A 96 75.35 -85.86 2.89
N PRO A 97 74.12 -86.00 2.35
CA PRO A 97 73.88 -86.41 0.98
C PRO A 97 74.19 -85.24 0.03
N ASP A 98 74.10 -85.50 -1.27
CA ASP A 98 74.12 -84.49 -2.31
C ASP A 98 72.85 -83.61 -2.20
N LEU A 99 73.07 -82.29 -2.25
CA LEU A 99 72.03 -81.26 -2.12
C LEU A 99 71.92 -80.46 -3.41
N GLU A 100 70.69 -80.17 -3.83
CA GLU A 100 70.39 -79.36 -5.00
C GLU A 100 70.57 -77.86 -4.69
N VAL A 101 71.83 -77.44 -4.58
CA VAL A 101 72.21 -76.09 -4.18
C VAL A 101 71.59 -75.04 -5.11
N GLY A 102 70.80 -74.14 -4.53
CA GLY A 102 70.09 -73.08 -5.25
C GLY A 102 68.61 -73.36 -5.51
N ARG A 103 68.14 -74.62 -5.43
CA ARG A 103 66.69 -74.92 -5.51
C ARG A 103 66.01 -74.55 -4.18
N LYS A 104 64.74 -74.17 -4.29
CA LYS A 104 63.82 -73.92 -3.18
C LYS A 104 62.54 -74.73 -3.38
N ILE A 105 62.10 -75.42 -2.34
CA ILE A 105 60.80 -76.09 -2.27
C ILE A 105 59.97 -75.55 -1.07
N ASN A 106 58.65 -75.67 -1.16
CA ASN A 106 57.73 -75.39 -0.07
C ASN A 106 57.21 -76.74 0.47
N ILE A 107 57.35 -76.99 1.78
CA ILE A 107 56.89 -78.21 2.45
C ILE A 107 55.76 -77.83 3.42
N THR A 108 54.58 -78.40 3.24
CA THR A 108 53.42 -78.16 4.11
C THR A 108 53.55 -78.87 5.45
N GLY A 109 53.08 -78.26 6.54
CA GLY A 109 52.92 -78.93 7.83
C GLY A 109 51.69 -79.87 7.86
N PRO A 110 51.61 -80.82 8.82
CA PRO A 110 52.56 -81.01 9.91
C PRO A 110 53.80 -81.81 9.49
N CYS A 111 55.00 -81.26 9.75
CA CYS A 111 56.27 -81.96 9.51
C CYS A 111 57.35 -81.53 10.51
N SER A 112 58.26 -82.46 10.82
CA SER A 112 59.35 -82.24 11.78
C SER A 112 60.60 -83.04 11.40
N PHE A 113 61.71 -82.37 11.07
CA PHE A 113 62.94 -83.04 10.61
C PHE A 113 64.22 -82.24 10.91
N ALA A 114 65.32 -82.95 11.14
CA ALA A 114 66.66 -82.36 11.23
C ALA A 114 67.12 -81.83 9.85
N LEU A 115 67.98 -80.83 9.84
CA LEU A 115 68.51 -80.28 8.59
C LEU A 115 69.79 -81.01 8.14
N TRP A 116 69.96 -81.13 6.82
CA TRP A 116 71.26 -81.50 6.25
C TRP A 116 72.22 -80.30 6.30
N PRO A 117 73.55 -80.53 6.40
CA PRO A 117 74.52 -79.45 6.45
C PRO A 117 74.40 -78.52 5.23
N GLY A 118 74.10 -77.24 5.45
CA GLY A 118 73.94 -76.24 4.39
C GLY A 118 72.51 -76.08 3.86
N GLN A 119 71.53 -76.80 4.43
CA GLN A 119 70.12 -76.48 4.25
C GLN A 119 69.73 -75.22 5.04
N ILE A 120 68.79 -74.46 4.50
CA ILE A 120 68.23 -73.28 5.16
C ILE A 120 66.71 -73.38 5.09
N VAL A 121 66.06 -73.26 6.24
CA VAL A 121 64.60 -73.25 6.35
C VAL A 121 64.10 -71.89 6.82
N LYS A 122 63.01 -71.39 6.22
CA LYS A 122 62.18 -70.32 6.79
C LYS A 122 60.79 -70.89 7.07
N LEU A 123 60.37 -70.89 8.34
CA LEU A 123 59.00 -71.19 8.74
C LEU A 123 58.10 -69.99 8.37
N ILE A 124 56.96 -70.26 7.73
CA ILE A 124 55.96 -69.25 7.37
C ILE A 124 54.59 -69.79 7.76
N GLN A 125 53.74 -68.94 8.34
CA GLN A 125 52.34 -69.27 8.61
C GLN A 125 51.55 -69.31 7.30
N GLY A 126 50.63 -70.26 7.16
CA GLY A 126 49.68 -70.31 6.05
C GLY A 126 48.77 -69.08 6.06
N HIS A 127 48.37 -68.63 4.89
CA HIS A 127 47.78 -67.31 4.70
C HIS A 127 46.26 -67.38 4.85
N HIS A 128 45.75 -66.92 6.00
CA HIS A 128 44.32 -66.74 6.22
C HIS A 128 43.85 -65.44 5.57
N LEU A 129 42.79 -65.51 4.75
CA LEU A 129 42.25 -64.37 4.02
C LEU A 129 40.81 -64.08 4.45
N ARG A 130 40.51 -62.80 4.70
CA ARG A 130 39.14 -62.28 4.74
C ARG A 130 38.67 -61.93 3.33
N SER A 131 37.35 -61.83 3.13
CA SER A 131 36.73 -61.49 1.84
C SER A 131 37.24 -60.18 1.22
N ASN A 132 37.75 -59.24 2.02
CA ASN A 132 38.35 -57.98 1.56
C ASN A 132 39.89 -57.99 1.51
N GLN A 133 40.53 -59.15 1.46
CA GLN A 133 41.99 -59.31 1.45
C GLN A 133 42.46 -60.15 0.27
N TYR A 134 43.72 -59.99 -0.13
CA TYR A 134 44.33 -60.77 -1.19
C TYR A 134 45.82 -61.00 -0.99
N LEU A 135 46.37 -61.98 -1.71
CA LEU A 135 47.80 -62.23 -1.80
C LEU A 135 48.30 -61.88 -3.20
N LEU A 136 49.47 -61.23 -3.28
CA LEU A 136 50.24 -61.21 -4.52
C LEU A 136 51.18 -62.42 -4.53
N VAL A 137 51.07 -63.21 -5.58
CA VAL A 137 51.81 -64.46 -5.76
C VAL A 137 52.63 -64.37 -7.03
N ARG A 138 53.90 -64.78 -6.99
CA ARG A 138 54.82 -64.75 -8.13
C ARG A 138 55.36 -66.16 -8.42
N VAL A 139 55.33 -66.55 -9.69
CA VAL A 139 56.00 -67.77 -10.18
C VAL A 139 57.51 -67.53 -10.18
N TYR A 140 58.27 -68.35 -9.45
CA TYR A 140 59.74 -68.30 -9.42
C TYR A 140 60.38 -69.45 -10.20
N ASN A 141 59.66 -70.55 -10.43
CA ASN A 141 60.06 -71.65 -11.29
C ASN A 141 58.80 -72.22 -11.97
N GLU A 142 58.76 -72.16 -13.30
CA GLU A 142 57.61 -72.52 -14.14
C GLU A 142 57.35 -74.03 -14.19
N ASP A 143 58.38 -74.85 -14.42
CA ASP A 143 58.25 -76.31 -14.45
C ASP A 143 57.72 -76.86 -13.13
N GLU A 144 58.25 -76.34 -12.02
CA GLU A 144 57.83 -76.73 -10.68
C GLU A 144 56.44 -76.21 -10.34
N ALA A 145 56.10 -74.98 -10.72
CA ALA A 145 54.76 -74.43 -10.50
C ALA A 145 53.70 -75.22 -11.26
N ARG A 146 53.97 -75.65 -12.49
CA ARG A 146 53.06 -76.48 -13.30
C ARG A 146 52.88 -77.88 -12.72
N ARG A 147 53.95 -78.53 -12.26
CA ARG A 147 53.89 -79.88 -11.66
C ARG A 147 53.12 -79.89 -10.34
N ASN A 148 53.42 -78.94 -9.47
CA ASN A 148 52.97 -78.95 -8.08
C ASN A 148 51.73 -78.08 -7.85
N TRP A 149 51.11 -77.52 -8.89
CA TRP A 149 49.96 -76.60 -8.75
C TRP A 149 48.80 -77.20 -7.94
N SER A 150 48.53 -78.49 -8.14
CA SER A 150 47.50 -79.26 -7.43
C SER A 150 47.87 -79.60 -5.97
N GLU A 151 49.12 -79.40 -5.56
CA GLU A 151 49.58 -79.57 -4.17
C GLU A 151 49.37 -78.30 -3.32
N ALA A 152 48.84 -77.22 -3.92
CA ALA A 152 48.46 -76.01 -3.20
C ALA A 152 47.35 -76.31 -2.18
N VAL A 153 47.58 -75.98 -0.90
CA VAL A 153 46.53 -76.11 0.12
C VAL A 153 45.61 -74.90 0.02
N ILE A 154 44.46 -75.10 -0.62
CA ILE A 154 43.41 -74.09 -0.83
C ILE A 154 42.17 -74.52 -0.03
N LYS A 155 41.68 -73.67 0.87
CA LYS A 155 40.32 -73.80 1.42
C LYS A 155 39.44 -72.72 0.78
N PRO A 156 38.31 -73.08 0.13
CA PRO A 156 37.41 -72.09 -0.46
C PRO A 156 36.77 -71.19 0.62
N ALA A 157 36.24 -70.05 0.21
CA ALA A 157 35.37 -69.23 1.06
C ALA A 157 33.92 -69.77 1.04
N ALA A 158 33.20 -69.62 2.15
CA ALA A 158 31.87 -70.25 2.34
C ALA A 158 30.75 -69.66 1.46
N ASP A 159 30.92 -68.43 0.95
CA ASP A 159 29.98 -67.77 0.02
C ASP A 159 30.41 -67.91 -1.45
N GLY A 160 31.46 -68.68 -1.74
CA GLY A 160 31.87 -69.02 -3.09
C GLY A 160 30.85 -69.96 -3.75
N VAL A 161 30.53 -69.72 -5.03
CA VAL A 161 29.64 -70.58 -5.82
C VAL A 161 30.16 -72.03 -5.79
N GLU A 162 29.26 -73.01 -5.60
CA GLU A 162 29.59 -74.43 -5.77
C GLU A 162 30.02 -74.71 -7.23
N GLY A 163 31.33 -74.63 -7.44
CA GLY A 163 32.03 -74.82 -8.70
C GLY A 163 33.51 -75.09 -8.43
N ASP A 164 34.17 -75.73 -9.39
CA ASP A 164 35.50 -76.34 -9.22
C ASP A 164 36.56 -75.49 -8.51
N PRO A 165 37.50 -76.13 -7.77
CA PRO A 165 38.49 -75.43 -6.95
C PRO A 165 39.35 -74.50 -7.79
N VAL A 166 39.08 -73.19 -7.67
CA VAL A 166 39.88 -72.07 -8.17
C VAL A 166 40.57 -72.39 -9.50
N SER A 167 39.82 -72.34 -10.61
CA SER A 167 40.39 -72.40 -11.96
C SER A 167 41.12 -71.09 -12.31
N LEU A 168 42.18 -70.79 -11.55
CA LEU A 168 43.28 -69.94 -12.01
C LEU A 168 43.81 -70.60 -13.29
N ASP A 169 43.65 -69.92 -14.42
CA ASP A 169 44.11 -70.40 -15.72
C ASP A 169 45.59 -70.80 -15.66
N THR A 170 45.85 -72.10 -15.60
CA THR A 170 47.21 -72.68 -15.51
C THR A 170 47.96 -72.63 -16.85
N THR A 171 47.32 -72.07 -17.87
CA THR A 171 47.81 -71.98 -19.26
C THR A 171 49.05 -71.11 -19.41
N GLU A 172 49.28 -70.12 -18.54
CA GLU A 172 50.42 -69.17 -18.63
C GLU A 172 51.19 -68.98 -17.31
N LEU A 173 51.64 -70.07 -16.67
CA LEU A 173 52.52 -70.03 -15.48
C LEU A 173 53.99 -69.70 -15.80
N THR A 174 54.26 -68.55 -16.44
CA THR A 174 55.62 -68.14 -16.84
C THR A 174 56.44 -67.57 -15.67
N VAL A 175 57.77 -67.78 -15.68
CA VAL A 175 58.66 -67.24 -14.63
C VAL A 175 58.57 -65.72 -14.56
N GLY A 176 58.28 -65.20 -13.36
CA GLY A 176 58.10 -63.77 -13.12
C GLY A 176 56.66 -63.29 -13.19
N LYS A 177 55.74 -64.07 -13.79
CA LYS A 177 54.30 -63.77 -13.78
C LYS A 177 53.81 -63.60 -12.35
N GLN A 178 53.01 -62.57 -12.14
CA GLN A 178 52.32 -62.30 -10.89
C GLN A 178 50.83 -62.63 -11.03
N LEU A 179 50.24 -63.15 -9.96
CA LEU A 179 48.86 -63.59 -9.85
C LEU A 179 48.30 -63.10 -8.52
N ILE A 180 46.98 -62.90 -8.45
CA ILE A 180 46.29 -62.44 -7.24
C ILE A 180 45.33 -63.51 -6.74
N ILE A 181 45.53 -63.94 -5.50
CA ILE A 181 44.63 -64.87 -4.80
C ILE A 181 43.65 -64.04 -3.98
N LYS A 182 42.37 -64.04 -4.39
CA LYS A 182 41.31 -63.22 -3.78
C LYS A 182 40.70 -63.92 -2.57
N GLY A 183 40.50 -63.16 -1.50
CA GLY A 183 39.85 -63.64 -0.27
C GLY A 183 38.33 -63.89 -0.40
N THR A 184 37.70 -63.43 -1.49
CA THR A 184 36.32 -63.84 -1.87
C THR A 184 36.24 -65.30 -2.27
N ASP A 185 37.33 -65.85 -2.80
CA ASP A 185 37.36 -67.16 -3.44
C ASP A 185 38.07 -68.17 -2.52
N VAL A 186 39.09 -67.72 -1.80
CA VAL A 186 39.98 -68.53 -0.95
C VAL A 186 40.03 -67.97 0.47
N SER A 187 39.67 -68.77 1.47
CA SER A 187 39.76 -68.41 2.90
C SER A 187 41.11 -68.77 3.55
N PHE A 188 41.83 -69.74 2.99
CA PHE A 188 43.16 -70.15 3.44
C PHE A 188 44.01 -70.64 2.26
N TYR A 189 45.26 -70.17 2.18
CA TYR A 189 46.19 -70.49 1.09
C TYR A 189 47.59 -70.85 1.60
N ILE A 190 48.16 -71.95 1.08
CA ILE A 190 49.60 -72.23 1.14
C ILE A 190 50.12 -72.39 -0.30
N PRO A 191 51.19 -71.66 -0.70
CA PRO A 191 51.71 -71.73 -2.07
C PRO A 191 52.39 -73.07 -2.38
N PRO A 192 52.15 -73.66 -3.56
CA PRO A 192 52.85 -74.86 -3.99
C PRO A 192 54.33 -74.57 -4.32
N THR A 193 55.14 -75.62 -4.48
CA THR A 193 56.53 -75.48 -4.93
C THR A 193 56.60 -74.86 -6.34
N GLY A 194 57.55 -73.95 -6.57
CA GLY A 194 57.65 -73.12 -7.77
C GLY A 194 56.93 -71.77 -7.67
N VAL A 195 56.09 -71.60 -6.65
CA VAL A 195 55.25 -70.42 -6.43
C VAL A 195 55.59 -69.77 -5.08
N GLY A 196 55.69 -68.44 -5.05
CA GLY A 196 56.04 -67.67 -3.86
C GLY A 196 55.11 -66.49 -3.61
N VAL A 197 54.61 -66.36 -2.38
CA VAL A 197 53.89 -65.14 -1.96
C VAL A 197 54.89 -64.00 -1.82
N VAL A 198 54.57 -62.86 -2.42
CA VAL A 198 55.42 -61.66 -2.44
C VAL A 198 55.09 -60.82 -1.20
N PRO A 199 56.04 -60.58 -0.28
CA PRO A 199 55.79 -59.73 0.87
C PRO A 199 55.60 -58.27 0.44
N GLU A 200 54.81 -57.54 1.21
CA GLU A 200 54.69 -56.09 1.24
C GLU A 200 55.83 -55.48 2.07
N HIS A 201 55.87 -54.15 2.19
CA HIS A 201 56.99 -53.41 2.78
C HIS A 201 57.30 -53.78 4.25
N ASP A 202 56.32 -54.25 5.02
CA ASP A 202 56.44 -54.58 6.45
C ASP A 202 56.59 -56.10 6.72
N GLU A 203 57.10 -56.86 5.76
CA GLU A 203 57.12 -58.34 5.75
C GLU A 203 55.73 -59.04 5.82
N SER A 204 54.64 -58.26 5.87
CA SER A 204 53.26 -58.73 5.65
C SER A 204 53.13 -59.42 4.29
N TYR A 205 52.38 -60.52 4.22
CA TYR A 205 52.03 -61.17 2.95
C TYR A 205 50.62 -60.82 2.45
N ILE A 206 49.76 -60.29 3.34
CA ILE A 206 48.34 -60.07 3.08
C ILE A 206 48.11 -58.59 2.79
N ARG A 207 47.44 -58.32 1.67
CA ARG A 207 47.09 -56.97 1.21
C ARG A 207 45.59 -56.73 1.34
N GLU A 208 45.19 -55.47 1.52
CA GLU A 208 43.79 -55.09 1.64
C GLU A 208 43.21 -54.65 0.29
N ALA A 209 42.10 -55.28 -0.12
CA ALA A 209 41.29 -54.91 -1.26
C ALA A 209 40.31 -53.79 -0.88
N LEU A 210 39.79 -53.08 -1.88
CA LEU A 210 38.95 -51.90 -1.64
C LEU A 210 37.47 -52.26 -1.71
N THR A 211 36.83 -52.43 -0.55
CA THR A 211 35.37 -52.61 -0.47
C THR A 211 34.66 -51.30 -0.79
N LEU A 212 33.87 -51.26 -1.86
CA LEU A 212 33.03 -50.12 -2.23
C LEU A 212 31.60 -50.32 -1.73
N GLU A 213 31.01 -49.28 -1.14
CA GLU A 213 29.59 -49.23 -0.79
C GLU A 213 28.73 -48.74 -1.98
N ARG A 214 27.40 -48.67 -1.78
CA ARG A 214 26.50 -48.06 -2.78
C ARG A 214 26.88 -46.59 -3.00
N LEU A 215 26.84 -46.15 -4.26
CA LEU A 215 27.27 -44.80 -4.69
C LEU A 215 28.77 -44.52 -4.53
N GLU A 216 29.59 -45.50 -4.16
CA GLU A 216 31.05 -45.37 -4.18
C GLU A 216 31.64 -45.88 -5.50
N TYR A 217 32.79 -45.32 -5.89
CA TYR A 217 33.64 -45.80 -6.96
C TYR A 217 35.11 -45.63 -6.58
N CYS A 218 35.99 -46.38 -7.25
CA CYS A 218 37.43 -46.16 -7.21
C CYS A 218 38.00 -46.13 -8.63
N ILE A 219 39.25 -45.68 -8.71
CA ILE A 219 40.01 -45.65 -9.97
C ILE A 219 41.29 -46.41 -9.74
N LEU A 220 41.54 -47.39 -10.60
CA LEU A 220 42.79 -48.12 -10.69
C LEU A 220 43.55 -47.61 -11.90
N VAL A 221 44.87 -47.53 -11.80
CA VAL A 221 45.76 -47.18 -12.91
C VAL A 221 46.78 -48.29 -13.09
N ASP A 222 46.84 -48.82 -14.31
CA ASP A 222 47.83 -49.80 -14.75
C ASP A 222 49.15 -49.11 -15.15
N GLU A 223 50.24 -49.86 -15.24
CA GLU A 223 51.56 -49.36 -15.68
C GLU A 223 51.52 -48.67 -17.06
N ASN A 224 50.60 -49.09 -17.94
CA ASN A 224 50.37 -48.48 -19.25
C ASN A 224 49.60 -47.14 -19.18
N GLY A 225 49.21 -46.66 -17.99
CA GLY A 225 48.42 -45.45 -17.78
C GLY A 225 46.93 -45.59 -18.06
N LYS A 226 46.45 -46.78 -18.48
CA LYS A 226 45.02 -47.07 -18.60
C LYS A 226 44.37 -47.00 -17.22
N LYS A 227 43.20 -46.36 -17.14
CA LYS A 227 42.44 -46.18 -15.89
C LYS A 227 41.17 -47.03 -15.90
N ARG A 228 41.04 -47.96 -14.95
CA ARG A 228 39.79 -48.72 -14.74
C ARG A 228 38.95 -48.08 -13.65
N TYR A 229 37.65 -47.94 -13.90
CA TYR A 229 36.69 -47.29 -12.99
C TYR A 229 35.69 -48.32 -12.46
N GLU A 230 35.88 -48.75 -11.21
CA GLU A 230 35.02 -49.73 -10.56
C GLU A 230 33.98 -49.07 -9.66
N ARG A 231 32.74 -49.59 -9.67
CA ARG A 231 31.57 -49.01 -8.98
C ARG A 231 31.01 -49.99 -7.95
N GLY A 232 30.65 -49.51 -6.77
CA GLY A 232 30.07 -50.33 -5.71
C GLY A 232 28.55 -50.60 -5.87
N PRO A 233 27.99 -51.56 -5.10
CA PRO A 233 28.63 -52.28 -4.00
C PRO A 233 29.38 -53.55 -4.47
N GLN A 234 30.70 -53.60 -4.23
CA GLN A 234 31.54 -54.78 -4.49
C GLN A 234 32.89 -54.67 -3.76
N VAL A 235 33.64 -55.78 -3.66
CA VAL A 235 35.05 -55.76 -3.24
C VAL A 235 35.93 -55.68 -4.49
N VAL A 236 36.68 -54.58 -4.62
CA VAL A 236 37.55 -54.34 -5.77
C VAL A 236 38.97 -54.79 -5.47
N PHE A 237 39.44 -55.76 -6.25
CA PHE A 237 40.80 -56.24 -6.27
C PHE A 237 41.56 -55.60 -7.44
N PRO A 238 42.78 -55.08 -7.25
CA PRO A 238 43.60 -54.66 -8.37
C PRO A 238 44.05 -55.86 -9.20
N GLU A 239 44.45 -55.62 -10.44
CA GLU A 239 45.31 -56.53 -11.20
C GLU A 239 46.77 -56.44 -10.70
N PRO A 240 47.66 -57.41 -11.04
CA PRO A 240 49.01 -57.45 -10.48
C PRO A 240 49.88 -56.20 -10.76
N THR A 241 49.62 -55.48 -11.85
CA THR A 241 50.29 -54.24 -12.27
C THR A 241 49.50 -52.98 -11.92
N GLU A 242 48.26 -53.11 -11.45
CA GLU A 242 47.41 -51.95 -11.14
C GLU A 242 47.66 -51.40 -9.73
N THR A 243 47.50 -50.08 -9.61
CA THR A 243 47.52 -49.37 -8.33
C THR A 243 46.28 -48.50 -8.17
N PHE A 244 45.79 -48.36 -6.93
CA PHE A 244 44.68 -47.44 -6.64
C PHE A 244 45.14 -45.98 -6.73
N ILE A 245 44.40 -45.15 -7.46
CA ILE A 245 44.63 -43.70 -7.47
C ILE A 245 44.25 -43.10 -6.11
N HIS A 246 45.18 -42.38 -5.50
CA HIS A 246 44.95 -41.63 -4.26
C HIS A 246 44.63 -40.18 -4.60
N LYS A 247 43.60 -39.60 -3.97
CA LYS A 247 43.30 -38.17 -4.02
C LYS A 247 42.92 -37.69 -2.62
N ASN A 248 43.71 -36.77 -2.06
CA ASN A 248 43.61 -36.34 -0.66
C ASN A 248 43.61 -37.54 0.31
N ASP A 249 44.58 -38.46 0.12
CA ASP A 249 44.76 -39.72 0.85
C ASP A 249 43.56 -40.70 0.82
N LYS A 250 42.56 -40.44 -0.01
CA LYS A 250 41.41 -41.34 -0.23
C LYS A 250 41.55 -42.11 -1.53
N ARG A 251 41.18 -43.40 -1.48
CA ARG A 251 41.08 -44.33 -2.62
C ARG A 251 39.63 -44.58 -3.07
N LYS A 252 38.66 -44.31 -2.18
CA LYS A 252 37.22 -44.35 -2.48
C LYS A 252 36.69 -42.94 -2.75
N PHE A 253 35.79 -42.84 -3.72
CA PHE A 253 35.15 -41.59 -4.13
C PHE A 253 33.64 -41.81 -4.24
N ARG A 254 32.83 -40.76 -4.04
CA ARG A 254 31.37 -40.83 -4.19
C ARG A 254 30.93 -40.36 -5.56
N ALA A 255 29.97 -41.07 -6.14
CA ALA A 255 29.29 -40.70 -7.38
C ALA A 255 28.70 -39.28 -7.30
N ILE A 256 28.55 -38.65 -8.46
CA ILE A 256 28.06 -37.28 -8.55
C ILE A 256 26.53 -37.31 -8.60
N GLU A 257 25.90 -37.03 -7.46
CA GLU A 257 24.46 -36.81 -7.35
C GLU A 257 24.09 -35.48 -8.05
N LEU A 258 23.05 -35.52 -8.90
CA LEU A 258 22.54 -34.41 -9.70
C LEU A 258 21.01 -34.26 -9.54
N ASN A 259 20.56 -33.07 -9.15
CA ASN A 259 19.15 -32.69 -9.15
C ASN A 259 18.72 -32.16 -10.54
N GLU A 260 17.42 -32.04 -10.83
CA GLU A 260 16.92 -31.46 -12.09
C GLU A 260 17.48 -30.06 -12.41
N ILE A 261 17.79 -29.28 -11.37
CA ILE A 261 18.38 -27.93 -11.47
C ILE A 261 19.92 -27.96 -11.57
N GLN A 262 20.51 -29.12 -11.89
CA GLN A 262 21.94 -29.35 -11.97
C GLN A 262 22.31 -30.08 -13.26
N GLY A 263 23.55 -29.89 -13.71
CA GLY A 263 24.12 -30.68 -14.79
C GLY A 263 25.65 -30.70 -14.79
N LEU A 264 26.23 -31.57 -15.60
CA LEU A 264 27.67 -31.74 -15.78
C LEU A 264 28.04 -31.50 -17.23
N HIS A 265 29.05 -30.64 -17.45
CA HIS A 265 29.68 -30.50 -18.74
C HIS A 265 30.81 -31.53 -18.84
N ILE A 266 30.67 -32.46 -19.79
CA ILE A 266 31.59 -33.55 -20.04
C ILE A 266 32.15 -33.40 -21.45
N LYS A 267 33.44 -33.68 -21.61
CA LYS A 267 34.08 -33.88 -22.91
C LYS A 267 34.41 -35.37 -23.07
N VAL A 268 34.06 -35.94 -24.22
CA VAL A 268 34.39 -37.31 -24.58
C VAL A 268 35.86 -37.38 -24.99
N ILE A 269 36.61 -38.29 -24.37
CA ILE A 269 38.06 -38.51 -24.58
C ILE A 269 38.40 -39.87 -25.18
N ALA A 270 37.42 -40.76 -25.30
CA ALA A 270 37.52 -42.01 -26.07
C ALA A 270 36.15 -42.32 -26.71
N PRO A 271 36.10 -42.92 -27.91
CA PRO A 271 34.84 -43.23 -28.56
C PRO A 271 34.11 -44.38 -27.84
N TYR A 272 32.79 -44.28 -27.73
CA TYR A 272 31.92 -45.33 -27.14
C TYR A 272 30.51 -45.29 -27.73
N GLU A 273 29.77 -46.38 -27.56
CA GLU A 273 28.37 -46.47 -27.96
C GLU A 273 27.48 -46.75 -26.75
N GLU A 274 26.40 -45.98 -26.59
CA GLU A 274 25.44 -46.15 -25.50
C GLU A 274 24.02 -45.82 -25.98
N GLY A 275 23.05 -46.69 -25.68
CA GLY A 275 21.63 -46.46 -26.01
C GLY A 275 21.35 -46.30 -27.51
N GLY A 276 22.18 -46.85 -28.39
CA GLY A 276 22.08 -46.67 -29.84
C GLY A 276 22.62 -45.34 -30.37
N ARG A 277 23.38 -44.59 -29.56
CA ARG A 277 24.13 -43.39 -29.99
C ARG A 277 25.63 -43.66 -29.89
N SER A 278 26.35 -43.36 -30.97
CA SER A 278 27.82 -43.35 -31.02
C SER A 278 28.34 -41.98 -30.61
N PHE A 279 29.30 -41.94 -29.70
CA PHE A 279 30.01 -40.73 -29.29
C PHE A 279 31.46 -40.78 -29.78
N GLN A 280 31.97 -39.67 -30.30
CA GLN A 280 33.33 -39.55 -30.83
C GLN A 280 34.24 -38.78 -29.87
N GLU A 281 35.54 -39.02 -29.97
CA GLU A 281 36.53 -38.23 -29.24
C GLU A 281 36.40 -36.75 -29.65
N GLY A 282 36.29 -35.87 -28.64
CA GLY A 282 36.10 -34.44 -28.86
C GLY A 282 34.69 -33.94 -28.57
N ASP A 283 33.66 -34.81 -28.61
CA ASP A 283 32.27 -34.43 -28.37
C ASP A 283 32.08 -33.79 -26.99
N GLU A 284 31.27 -32.73 -26.92
CA GLU A 284 30.90 -32.07 -25.68
C GLU A 284 29.44 -32.35 -25.33
N LEU A 285 29.23 -32.93 -24.15
CA LEU A 285 27.95 -33.35 -23.61
C LEU A 285 27.58 -32.53 -22.39
N PHE A 286 26.28 -32.29 -22.22
CA PHE A 286 25.74 -31.72 -20.98
C PHE A 286 24.69 -32.65 -20.40
N ILE A 287 25.08 -33.38 -19.35
CA ILE A 287 24.21 -34.35 -18.67
C ILE A 287 23.51 -33.62 -17.52
N THR A 288 22.19 -33.50 -17.58
CA THR A 288 21.39 -32.90 -16.50
C THR A 288 20.92 -33.96 -15.51
N GLY A 289 20.45 -33.55 -14.32
CA GLY A 289 19.83 -34.47 -13.37
C GLY A 289 18.53 -35.15 -13.88
N ARG A 290 17.96 -34.70 -15.01
CA ARG A 290 16.88 -35.41 -15.72
C ARG A 290 17.39 -36.56 -16.57
N ASP A 291 18.59 -36.44 -17.12
CA ASP A 291 19.23 -37.47 -17.94
C ASP A 291 19.86 -38.55 -17.05
N ALA A 292 20.54 -38.13 -15.97
CA ALA A 292 21.09 -39.02 -14.95
C ALA A 292 21.13 -38.34 -13.57
N ALA A 293 20.29 -38.80 -12.64
CA ALA A 293 20.27 -38.32 -11.26
C ALA A 293 21.55 -38.70 -10.46
N ILE A 294 22.24 -39.76 -10.88
CA ILE A 294 23.52 -40.22 -10.31
C ILE A 294 24.48 -40.46 -11.47
N PHE A 295 25.54 -39.67 -11.53
CA PHE A 295 26.59 -39.82 -12.53
C PHE A 295 27.85 -40.44 -11.91
N PHE A 296 28.27 -41.59 -12.45
CA PHE A 296 29.57 -42.19 -12.17
C PHE A 296 30.56 -41.78 -13.27
N PRO A 297 31.74 -41.23 -12.93
CA PRO A 297 32.82 -41.03 -13.90
C PRO A 297 33.18 -42.34 -14.63
N ARG A 298 33.67 -42.18 -15.87
CA ARG A 298 34.03 -43.28 -16.77
C ARG A 298 35.40 -43.04 -17.41
N GLU A 299 35.96 -44.06 -18.07
CA GLU A 299 37.25 -43.92 -18.77
C GLU A 299 37.16 -43.04 -20.02
N GLU A 300 35.98 -42.94 -20.63
CA GLU A 300 35.72 -42.18 -21.86
C GLU A 300 35.32 -40.72 -21.59
N HIS A 301 35.13 -40.33 -20.33
CA HIS A 301 34.55 -39.04 -19.92
C HIS A 301 35.54 -38.17 -19.14
N SER A 302 35.80 -36.97 -19.64
CA SER A 302 36.54 -35.93 -18.91
C SER A 302 35.60 -34.82 -18.43
N LEU A 303 35.63 -34.48 -17.15
CA LEU A 303 34.76 -33.46 -16.56
C LEU A 303 35.33 -32.06 -16.77
N VAL A 304 34.55 -31.20 -17.43
CA VAL A 304 34.90 -29.79 -17.61
C VAL A 304 34.60 -29.04 -16.33
N ARG A 305 35.60 -28.34 -15.77
CA ARG A 305 35.49 -27.53 -14.55
C ARG A 305 35.53 -26.04 -14.85
N TYR A 306 34.65 -25.30 -14.19
CA TYR A 306 34.52 -23.84 -14.25
C TYR A 306 34.73 -23.25 -12.85
N ASP A 307 35.69 -22.34 -12.69
CA ASP A 307 36.09 -21.76 -11.40
C ASP A 307 36.29 -22.83 -10.28
N GLY A 308 36.86 -23.99 -10.64
CA GLY A 308 37.13 -25.12 -9.73
C GLY A 308 35.93 -26.01 -9.41
N ARG A 309 34.77 -25.80 -10.04
CA ARG A 309 33.53 -26.60 -9.85
C ARG A 309 33.17 -27.37 -11.12
N SER A 310 32.69 -28.61 -10.96
CA SER A 310 32.22 -29.48 -12.05
C SER A 310 30.69 -29.46 -12.24
N LYS A 311 29.92 -29.22 -11.16
CA LYS A 311 28.46 -29.10 -11.22
C LYS A 311 28.05 -27.71 -11.72
N HIS A 312 27.20 -27.68 -12.74
CA HIS A 312 26.45 -26.50 -13.15
C HIS A 312 25.14 -26.42 -12.35
N TYR A 313 24.73 -25.21 -11.94
CA TYR A 313 23.46 -24.94 -11.26
C TYR A 313 22.57 -24.06 -12.14
N ALA A 314 21.26 -24.29 -12.07
CA ALA A 314 20.27 -23.43 -12.70
C ALA A 314 20.19 -22.05 -12.01
N VAL A 315 19.94 -21.02 -12.78
CA VAL A 315 19.67 -19.66 -12.31
C VAL A 315 18.16 -19.51 -12.08
N ALA A 316 17.77 -19.12 -10.87
CA ALA A 316 16.38 -18.77 -10.57
C ALA A 316 16.01 -17.44 -11.26
N ILE A 317 14.90 -17.45 -12.00
CA ILE A 317 14.28 -16.26 -12.59
C ILE A 317 12.94 -16.03 -11.87
N PRO A 318 12.80 -15.01 -11.02
CA PRO A 318 11.55 -14.65 -10.36
C PRO A 318 10.43 -14.25 -11.32
N SER A 319 9.18 -14.30 -10.84
CA SER A 319 8.03 -13.78 -11.59
C SER A 319 8.19 -12.28 -11.85
N GLY A 320 8.00 -11.84 -13.09
CA GLY A 320 8.19 -10.45 -13.51
C GLY A 320 9.63 -10.09 -13.89
N GLU A 321 10.57 -11.01 -13.78
CA GLU A 321 11.93 -10.89 -14.33
C GLU A 321 12.11 -11.79 -15.57
N ALA A 322 13.18 -11.52 -16.34
CA ALA A 322 13.63 -12.39 -17.42
C ALA A 322 15.15 -12.35 -17.59
N ARG A 323 15.71 -13.34 -18.29
CA ARG A 323 17.12 -13.39 -18.71
C ARG A 323 17.22 -13.63 -20.22
N TYR A 324 18.22 -13.04 -20.87
CA TYR A 324 18.54 -13.36 -22.26
C TYR A 324 19.47 -14.56 -22.35
N VAL A 325 19.16 -15.48 -23.25
CA VAL A 325 19.97 -16.67 -23.55
C VAL A 325 20.36 -16.60 -25.02
N MET A 326 21.66 -16.54 -25.30
CA MET A 326 22.21 -16.63 -26.64
C MET A 326 22.57 -18.09 -26.95
N ASN A 327 22.12 -18.59 -28.09
CA ASN A 327 22.65 -19.82 -28.69
C ASN A 327 24.01 -19.52 -29.36
N ARG A 328 25.06 -20.24 -28.98
CA ARG A 328 26.44 -20.03 -29.47
C ARG A 328 26.67 -20.51 -30.90
N LYS A 329 25.83 -21.44 -31.39
CA LYS A 329 25.89 -22.01 -32.74
C LYS A 329 25.13 -21.15 -33.75
N SER A 330 23.89 -20.75 -33.44
CA SER A 330 23.05 -19.93 -34.34
C SER A 330 23.20 -18.41 -34.14
N GLY A 331 23.68 -17.96 -32.98
CA GLY A 331 23.70 -16.54 -32.60
C GLY A 331 22.34 -15.99 -32.15
N GLU A 332 21.28 -16.79 -32.18
CA GLU A 332 19.93 -16.40 -31.78
C GLU A 332 19.87 -16.05 -30.28
N ILE A 333 19.21 -14.94 -29.94
CA ILE A 333 19.02 -14.49 -28.55
C ILE A 333 17.54 -14.60 -28.20
N ARG A 334 17.21 -15.51 -27.30
CA ARG A 334 15.85 -15.70 -26.76
C ARG A 334 15.71 -15.11 -25.36
N MET A 335 14.53 -14.58 -25.06
CA MET A 335 14.17 -14.14 -23.70
C MET A 335 13.52 -15.31 -22.94
N VAL A 336 13.97 -15.57 -21.71
CA VAL A 336 13.35 -16.54 -20.79
C VAL A 336 12.75 -15.77 -19.62
N THR A 337 11.42 -15.72 -19.57
CA THR A 337 10.64 -15.08 -18.50
C THR A 337 10.47 -16.02 -17.30
N GLY A 338 10.44 -15.45 -16.08
CA GLY A 338 10.11 -16.20 -14.87
C GLY A 338 8.60 -16.31 -14.62
N PRO A 339 8.16 -17.16 -13.67
CA PRO A 339 9.00 -17.95 -12.75
C PRO A 339 9.62 -19.19 -13.43
N ALA A 340 10.96 -19.30 -13.41
CA ALA A 340 11.68 -20.41 -14.04
C ALA A 340 13.01 -20.74 -13.36
N MET A 341 13.44 -22.00 -13.40
CA MET A 341 14.80 -22.43 -13.07
C MET A 341 15.57 -22.66 -14.38
N LEU A 342 16.29 -21.64 -14.84
CA LEU A 342 17.02 -21.67 -16.10
C LEU A 342 18.37 -22.38 -15.94
N LEU A 343 18.49 -23.60 -16.48
CA LEU A 343 19.75 -24.32 -16.63
C LEU A 343 20.23 -24.21 -18.09
N PRO A 344 21.06 -23.20 -18.46
CA PRO A 344 21.53 -23.06 -19.84
C PRO A 344 22.54 -24.15 -20.16
N ASN A 345 22.44 -24.79 -21.32
CA ASN A 345 23.42 -25.78 -21.78
C ASN A 345 24.78 -25.08 -22.03
N PRO A 346 25.86 -25.36 -21.27
CA PRO A 346 27.14 -24.68 -21.41
C PRO A 346 27.89 -25.02 -22.72
N VAL A 347 27.43 -25.99 -23.51
CA VAL A 347 27.92 -26.28 -24.87
C VAL A 347 27.30 -25.32 -25.88
N GLU A 348 25.97 -25.15 -25.81
CA GLU A 348 25.18 -24.51 -26.86
C GLU A 348 24.66 -23.12 -26.51
N GLU A 349 24.59 -22.78 -25.23
CA GLU A 349 23.94 -21.58 -24.73
C GLU A 349 24.85 -20.75 -23.81
N VAL A 350 24.55 -19.46 -23.67
CA VAL A 350 25.18 -18.56 -22.70
C VAL A 350 24.21 -17.45 -22.29
N ILE A 351 24.19 -17.11 -21.01
CA ILE A 351 23.43 -15.95 -20.52
C ILE A 351 24.19 -14.67 -20.88
N VAL A 352 23.52 -13.76 -21.57
CA VAL A 352 24.07 -12.50 -22.06
C VAL A 352 23.35 -11.31 -21.45
N ARG A 353 24.06 -10.19 -21.27
CA ARG A 353 23.47 -8.92 -20.86
C ARG A 353 23.32 -7.99 -22.07
N ARG A 354 22.19 -7.29 -22.18
CA ARG A 354 22.02 -6.19 -23.13
C ARG A 354 22.64 -4.93 -22.55
N ILE A 355 23.45 -4.26 -23.35
CA ILE A 355 24.04 -2.96 -23.04
C ILE A 355 23.11 -1.88 -23.59
N LEU A 356 22.80 -0.87 -22.79
CA LEU A 356 22.06 0.32 -23.23
C LEU A 356 23.01 1.50 -23.50
N THR A 357 22.68 2.26 -24.53
CA THR A 357 23.30 3.55 -24.85
C THR A 357 22.97 4.61 -23.80
N ASP A 358 23.70 5.73 -23.80
CA ASP A 358 23.40 6.85 -22.89
C ASP A 358 21.99 7.42 -23.16
N THR A 359 21.56 7.47 -24.43
CA THR A 359 20.24 7.93 -24.86
C THR A 359 19.12 6.98 -24.46
N GLU A 360 19.28 5.66 -24.66
CA GLU A 360 18.32 4.66 -24.13
C GLU A 360 18.21 4.76 -22.60
N CYS A 361 19.34 4.93 -21.88
CA CYS A 361 19.29 5.10 -20.42
C CYS A 361 18.48 6.34 -20.00
N GLN A 362 18.66 7.47 -20.69
CA GLN A 362 17.96 8.73 -20.39
C GLN A 362 16.47 8.68 -20.74
N THR A 363 16.09 8.04 -21.84
CA THR A 363 14.68 7.97 -22.30
C THR A 363 13.87 6.90 -21.60
N TRP A 364 14.48 5.74 -21.30
CA TRP A 364 13.79 4.61 -20.64
C TRP A 364 13.77 4.74 -19.12
N TYR A 365 14.81 5.35 -18.52
CA TYR A 365 14.95 5.54 -17.09
C TYR A 365 15.29 7.01 -16.75
N PRO A 366 14.38 7.97 -17.07
CA PRO A 366 14.64 9.40 -16.87
C PRO A 366 15.03 9.72 -15.41
N GLY A 367 16.14 10.43 -15.25
CA GLY A 367 16.72 10.79 -13.94
C GLY A 367 17.52 9.68 -13.25
N ASN A 368 17.60 8.45 -13.79
CA ASN A 368 18.27 7.32 -13.13
C ASN A 368 19.79 7.28 -13.42
N ALA A 369 20.57 8.02 -12.61
CA ALA A 369 22.02 8.05 -12.72
C ALA A 369 22.70 6.68 -12.51
N GLU A 370 22.12 5.79 -11.71
CA GLU A 370 22.67 4.43 -11.49
C GLU A 370 22.60 3.56 -12.75
N ALA A 371 21.47 3.59 -13.46
CA ALA A 371 21.30 2.85 -14.71
C ALA A 371 22.30 3.31 -15.79
N LEU A 372 22.53 4.63 -15.88
CA LEU A 372 23.53 5.22 -16.77
C LEU A 372 24.95 4.78 -16.40
N ALA A 373 25.33 4.86 -15.12
CA ALA A 373 26.65 4.46 -14.64
C ALA A 373 26.91 2.95 -14.84
N TYR A 374 25.90 2.12 -14.58
CA TYR A 374 25.96 0.68 -14.79
C TYR A 374 26.18 0.32 -16.28
N ASN A 375 25.42 0.92 -17.20
CA ASN A 375 25.56 0.63 -18.64
C ASN A 375 26.87 1.18 -19.23
N ARG A 376 27.38 2.32 -18.73
CA ARG A 376 28.74 2.80 -19.05
C ARG A 376 29.82 1.83 -18.56
N ALA A 377 29.65 1.24 -17.37
CA ALA A 377 30.55 0.21 -16.87
C ALA A 377 30.50 -1.08 -17.72
N LEU A 378 29.32 -1.50 -18.22
CA LEU A 378 29.21 -2.61 -19.17
C LEU A 378 29.93 -2.34 -20.50
N ARG A 379 29.80 -1.13 -21.09
CA ARG A 379 30.56 -0.76 -22.30
C ARG A 379 32.07 -0.83 -22.07
N ALA A 380 32.55 -0.28 -20.96
CA ALA A 380 33.96 -0.37 -20.58
C ALA A 380 34.43 -1.81 -20.28
N ILE A 381 33.53 -2.80 -20.18
CA ILE A 381 33.85 -4.24 -20.15
C ILE A 381 33.92 -4.80 -21.57
N ALA A 382 32.92 -4.53 -22.41
CA ALA A 382 32.89 -4.96 -23.82
C ALA A 382 34.09 -4.42 -24.63
N GLU A 383 34.48 -3.17 -24.43
CA GLU A 383 35.60 -2.53 -25.14
C GLU A 383 36.98 -3.06 -24.70
N ALA A 384 37.07 -3.67 -23.52
CA ALA A 384 38.35 -4.08 -22.92
C ALA A 384 38.75 -5.53 -23.22
N ASP A 385 37.86 -6.32 -23.85
CA ASP A 385 38.10 -7.74 -24.14
C ASP A 385 37.90 -8.02 -25.65
N PRO A 386 38.99 -8.21 -26.44
CA PRO A 386 38.91 -8.40 -27.89
C PRO A 386 38.10 -9.62 -28.35
N GLY A 387 37.72 -10.53 -27.44
CA GLY A 387 36.83 -11.65 -27.71
C GLY A 387 35.33 -11.30 -27.68
N ALA A 388 34.95 -10.11 -27.22
CA ALA A 388 33.56 -9.68 -27.12
C ALA A 388 32.93 -9.48 -28.51
N ARG A 389 32.21 -10.50 -29.01
CA ARG A 389 31.44 -10.41 -30.25
C ARG A 389 30.40 -9.28 -30.12
N ALA A 390 30.57 -8.23 -30.92
CA ALA A 390 29.56 -7.20 -31.23
C ALA A 390 28.70 -6.71 -30.04
N GLY A 391 29.31 -6.08 -29.03
CA GLY A 391 28.58 -5.34 -27.99
C GLY A 391 27.84 -6.21 -26.95
N LEU A 392 28.18 -7.49 -26.86
CA LEU A 392 27.65 -8.41 -25.85
C LEU A 392 28.64 -8.59 -24.70
N VAL A 393 28.12 -8.66 -23.48
CA VAL A 393 28.88 -9.09 -22.28
C VAL A 393 28.19 -10.32 -21.71
N SER A 394 28.93 -11.41 -21.55
CA SER A 394 28.44 -12.60 -20.86
C SER A 394 28.42 -12.39 -19.35
N GLU A 395 27.53 -13.11 -18.67
CA GLU A 395 27.47 -13.12 -17.20
C GLU A 395 28.82 -13.45 -16.56
N GLY A 396 29.57 -14.39 -17.17
CA GLY A 396 30.87 -14.84 -16.68
C GLY A 396 31.95 -13.76 -16.71
N GLU A 397 32.01 -12.94 -17.77
CA GLU A 397 32.98 -11.84 -17.91
C GLU A 397 32.72 -10.72 -16.89
N TYR A 398 31.46 -10.34 -16.72
CA TYR A 398 31.05 -9.35 -15.73
C TYR A 398 31.49 -9.77 -14.31
N GLN A 399 31.22 -11.02 -13.93
CA GLN A 399 31.59 -11.56 -12.63
C GLN A 399 33.13 -11.68 -12.45
N LYS A 400 33.90 -12.00 -13.50
CA LYS A 400 35.39 -11.97 -13.45
C LYS A 400 35.90 -10.57 -13.09
N ARG A 401 35.34 -9.52 -13.68
CA ARG A 401 35.80 -8.14 -13.46
C ARG A 401 35.40 -7.61 -12.08
N GLN A 402 34.20 -7.94 -11.57
CA GLN A 402 33.86 -7.65 -10.17
C GLN A 402 34.87 -8.29 -9.19
N LYS A 403 35.18 -9.59 -9.33
CA LYS A 403 36.17 -10.30 -8.49
C LYS A 403 37.60 -9.71 -8.59
N ARG A 404 37.98 -9.15 -9.74
CA ARG A 404 39.26 -8.44 -9.93
C ARG A 404 39.24 -7.04 -9.30
N SER A 405 38.10 -6.35 -9.34
CA SER A 405 37.96 -5.01 -8.76
C SER A 405 37.96 -5.05 -7.24
N SER A 406 37.28 -6.02 -6.61
CA SER A 406 37.31 -6.18 -5.14
C SER A 406 38.71 -6.52 -4.61
N ARG A 407 39.46 -7.38 -5.30
CA ARG A 407 40.86 -7.69 -4.99
C ARG A 407 41.84 -6.51 -5.12
N ARG A 408 41.49 -5.44 -5.84
CA ARG A 408 42.32 -4.22 -5.91
C ARG A 408 42.03 -3.20 -4.82
N ALA A 409 40.94 -3.36 -4.07
CA ALA A 409 40.53 -2.43 -3.01
C ALA A 409 41.08 -2.79 -1.62
N THR A 410 41.80 -3.91 -1.45
CA THR A 410 42.31 -4.38 -0.15
C THR A 410 43.61 -5.17 -0.25
N VAL A 411 44.70 -4.59 0.26
CA VAL A 411 45.95 -5.25 0.72
C VAL A 411 46.51 -4.33 1.84
N PRO A 412 47.02 -4.83 2.99
CA PRO A 412 48.21 -5.69 3.02
C PRO A 412 47.93 -7.17 3.30
N ALA A 413 48.93 -8.00 3.01
CA ALA A 413 48.88 -9.44 3.22
C ALA A 413 49.27 -9.82 4.66
N ALA A 414 48.27 -9.89 5.54
CA ALA A 414 48.26 -10.69 6.76
C ALA A 414 46.80 -10.87 7.21
N GLN A 415 46.44 -12.01 7.82
CA GLN A 415 45.12 -12.26 8.41
C GLN A 415 43.91 -12.25 7.44
N ALA A 416 43.94 -13.07 6.39
CA ALA A 416 42.74 -13.41 5.60
C ALA A 416 42.71 -14.89 5.16
N VAL A 417 43.07 -15.82 6.05
CA VAL A 417 42.99 -17.28 5.81
C VAL A 417 41.75 -17.91 6.47
N ALA A 418 41.17 -17.27 7.48
CA ALA A 418 40.09 -17.83 8.31
C ALA A 418 38.71 -17.21 8.02
N ALA A 419 38.10 -17.53 6.87
CA ALA A 419 36.67 -17.24 6.59
C ALA A 419 36.05 -18.04 5.42
N ASN A 420 36.71 -19.07 4.88
CA ASN A 420 36.24 -19.74 3.65
C ASN A 420 36.14 -21.28 3.76
N GLU A 421 36.01 -21.80 4.98
CA GLU A 421 35.72 -23.20 5.25
C GLU A 421 34.20 -23.40 5.40
N GLY A 422 33.52 -23.50 4.25
CA GLY A 422 32.06 -23.71 4.21
C GLY A 422 31.57 -24.47 2.96
N ALA A 423 32.51 -25.04 2.21
CA ALA A 423 32.30 -26.06 1.18
C ALA A 423 33.69 -26.53 0.76
N SER A 424 34.11 -27.73 1.19
CA SER A 424 35.23 -28.41 0.58
C SER A 424 34.97 -28.48 -0.93
N PRO A 425 35.94 -28.18 -1.82
CA PRO A 425 35.74 -28.42 -3.24
C PRO A 425 35.39 -29.90 -3.42
N GLU A 426 34.27 -30.22 -4.09
CA GLU A 426 33.90 -31.61 -4.39
C GLU A 426 35.06 -32.25 -5.17
N THR A 427 35.86 -33.05 -4.49
CA THR A 427 37.06 -33.69 -5.05
C THR A 427 36.67 -34.95 -5.79
N VAL A 428 35.82 -34.77 -6.80
CA VAL A 428 35.59 -35.76 -7.86
C VAL A 428 36.95 -36.21 -8.39
N ALA A 429 37.20 -37.51 -8.33
CA ALA A 429 38.38 -38.13 -8.92
C ALA A 429 38.03 -38.63 -10.34
N GLY A 430 38.97 -38.49 -11.27
CA GLY A 430 38.76 -38.75 -12.69
C GLY A 430 39.46 -37.69 -13.52
N ASP A 431 39.38 -37.83 -14.85
CA ASP A 431 39.98 -36.86 -15.76
C ASP A 431 39.18 -35.56 -15.80
N ILE A 432 39.92 -34.44 -15.80
CA ILE A 432 39.39 -33.10 -15.56
C ILE A 432 40.02 -32.13 -16.55
N VAL A 433 39.19 -31.33 -17.23
CA VAL A 433 39.63 -30.19 -18.05
C VAL A 433 39.23 -28.90 -17.35
N GLU A 434 40.19 -28.04 -17.00
CA GLU A 434 39.88 -26.73 -16.44
C GLU A 434 39.59 -25.69 -17.54
N ARG A 435 38.49 -24.95 -17.38
CA ARG A 435 38.11 -23.81 -18.22
C ARG A 435 37.83 -22.58 -17.37
N SER A 436 38.43 -21.46 -17.73
CA SER A 436 38.32 -20.20 -17.00
C SER A 436 37.05 -19.42 -17.38
N ASN A 437 35.88 -19.88 -16.93
CA ASN A 437 34.63 -19.11 -16.98
C ASN A 437 33.91 -19.13 -15.62
N THR A 438 33.35 -17.97 -15.24
CA THR A 438 32.83 -17.79 -13.88
C THR A 438 31.47 -18.42 -13.69
N PHE A 439 31.34 -19.07 -12.54
CA PHE A 439 30.19 -19.86 -12.18
C PHE A 439 29.28 -19.19 -11.13
N THR A 440 27.97 -19.17 -11.39
CA THR A 440 26.95 -18.63 -10.48
C THR A 440 26.68 -19.61 -9.33
N GLN A 441 26.76 -19.13 -8.08
CA GLN A 441 26.62 -20.00 -6.89
C GLN A 441 25.20 -19.94 -6.29
N PRO A 442 24.65 -21.07 -5.80
CA PRO A 442 23.52 -21.04 -4.89
C PRO A 442 24.00 -20.87 -3.44
N ARG A 443 23.72 -19.70 -2.86
CA ARG A 443 23.64 -19.41 -1.42
C ARG A 443 22.48 -18.43 -1.23
N THR A 444 21.93 -18.32 -0.02
CA THR A 444 20.74 -17.51 0.32
C THR A 444 20.67 -16.20 -0.46
N ILE A 445 19.82 -16.17 -1.48
CA ILE A 445 19.86 -15.11 -2.50
C ILE A 445 19.10 -13.89 -1.97
N VAL A 446 19.85 -12.90 -1.48
CA VAL A 446 19.34 -11.53 -1.46
C VAL A 446 19.32 -11.06 -2.91
N PHE A 447 18.15 -11.12 -3.55
CA PHE A 447 17.97 -10.72 -4.94
C PHE A 447 18.17 -9.21 -5.10
N ASN A 448 19.41 -8.78 -5.36
CA ASN A 448 19.69 -7.46 -5.90
C ASN A 448 19.75 -7.53 -7.44
N THR A 449 18.64 -7.99 -8.03
CA THR A 449 18.48 -8.28 -9.46
C THR A 449 18.32 -7.04 -10.35
N LYS A 450 18.36 -5.83 -9.75
CA LYS A 450 18.04 -4.53 -10.35
C LYS A 450 18.60 -4.29 -11.77
N PHE A 451 19.77 -4.85 -12.06
CA PHE A 451 20.41 -4.76 -13.38
C PHE A 451 20.87 -6.11 -13.95
N GLU A 452 20.49 -7.24 -13.34
CA GLU A 452 20.90 -8.57 -13.79
C GLU A 452 19.96 -9.19 -14.83
N GLY A 453 18.73 -8.69 -14.90
CA GLY A 453 17.71 -9.16 -15.82
C GLY A 453 17.74 -8.47 -17.19
N VAL A 454 16.75 -8.84 -17.99
CA VAL A 454 16.27 -8.08 -19.15
C VAL A 454 15.85 -6.66 -18.73
N PRO A 455 16.10 -5.61 -19.54
CA PRO A 455 15.56 -4.27 -19.29
C PRO A 455 14.04 -4.30 -19.07
N ALA A 456 13.62 -3.81 -17.90
CA ALA A 456 12.25 -3.85 -17.43
C ALA A 456 11.76 -2.42 -17.13
N LEU A 457 10.62 -2.03 -17.71
CA LEU A 457 10.03 -0.71 -17.52
C LEU A 457 8.65 -0.80 -16.88
N GLY A 458 8.45 -0.07 -15.78
CA GLY A 458 7.13 0.16 -15.22
C GLY A 458 6.38 1.23 -16.00
N VAL A 459 5.41 0.83 -16.83
CA VAL A 459 4.47 1.75 -17.48
C VAL A 459 3.37 2.06 -16.46
N TRP A 460 3.25 3.33 -16.05
CA TRP A 460 2.27 3.76 -15.03
C TRP A 460 0.84 3.93 -15.58
N VAL A 461 -0.14 3.99 -14.69
CA VAL A 461 -1.55 4.26 -15.03
C VAL A 461 -1.66 5.58 -15.82
N GLY A 462 -2.36 5.55 -16.95
CA GLY A 462 -2.54 6.72 -17.80
C GLY A 462 -1.32 7.10 -18.66
N TYR A 463 -0.28 6.26 -18.67
CA TYR A 463 0.83 6.32 -19.60
C TYR A 463 0.80 5.14 -20.58
N ALA A 464 1.38 5.36 -21.76
CA ALA A 464 1.65 4.34 -22.75
C ALA A 464 3.07 4.49 -23.29
N VAL A 465 3.65 3.39 -23.78
CA VAL A 465 4.92 3.37 -24.51
C VAL A 465 4.74 2.61 -25.83
N MET A 466 5.40 3.06 -26.90
CA MET A 466 5.45 2.35 -28.18
C MET A 466 6.72 1.51 -28.22
N VAL A 467 6.56 0.19 -28.36
CA VAL A 467 7.64 -0.77 -28.56
C VAL A 467 7.78 -1.05 -30.06
N VAL A 468 9.00 -0.95 -30.56
CA VAL A 468 9.34 -1.20 -31.98
C VAL A 468 10.45 -2.24 -32.02
N ASP A 469 10.27 -3.33 -32.79
CA ASP A 469 11.35 -4.29 -33.03
C ASP A 469 12.23 -3.90 -34.23
N LYS A 470 13.42 -4.50 -34.33
CA LYS A 470 14.33 -4.29 -35.49
C LYS A 470 13.78 -4.79 -36.83
N ARG A 471 12.62 -5.45 -36.85
CA ARG A 471 11.92 -5.88 -38.08
C ARG A 471 10.85 -4.86 -38.52
N GLY A 472 10.60 -3.82 -37.72
CA GLY A 472 9.61 -2.77 -37.98
C GLY A 472 8.22 -3.05 -37.41
N ASN A 473 8.02 -4.12 -36.63
CA ASN A 473 6.74 -4.33 -35.94
C ASN A 473 6.61 -3.35 -34.78
N ARG A 474 5.44 -2.70 -34.69
CA ARG A 474 5.12 -1.68 -33.68
C ARG A 474 3.97 -2.16 -32.79
N ARG A 475 4.11 -2.08 -31.46
CA ARG A 475 3.02 -2.32 -30.50
C ARG A 475 3.00 -1.28 -29.39
N VAL A 476 1.81 -0.85 -28.97
CA VAL A 476 1.65 0.09 -27.86
C VAL A 476 1.25 -0.64 -26.59
N GLU A 477 1.97 -0.35 -25.52
CA GLU A 477 1.81 -0.95 -24.21
C GLU A 477 1.30 0.11 -23.24
N VAL A 478 0.07 -0.07 -22.74
CA VAL A 478 -0.63 0.88 -21.85
C VAL A 478 -0.52 0.40 -20.41
N GLY A 479 -0.22 1.31 -19.48
CA GLY A 479 -0.07 0.99 -18.07
C GLY A 479 -1.40 0.85 -17.31
N PRO A 480 -1.41 0.17 -16.14
CA PRO A 480 -0.24 -0.27 -15.38
C PRO A 480 0.32 -1.62 -15.85
N LYS A 481 1.58 -1.66 -16.28
CA LYS A 481 2.24 -2.90 -16.75
C LYS A 481 3.75 -2.84 -16.52
N ASN A 482 4.35 -3.93 -16.06
CA ASN A 482 5.81 -4.12 -16.12
C ASN A 482 6.16 -4.72 -17.48
N LEU A 483 6.82 -3.93 -18.33
CA LEU A 483 7.19 -4.29 -19.68
C LEU A 483 8.61 -4.85 -19.69
N LEU A 484 8.77 -6.10 -20.14
CA LEU A 484 10.06 -6.73 -20.42
C LEU A 484 10.32 -6.62 -21.93
N LEU A 485 11.44 -6.01 -22.31
CA LEU A 485 11.80 -5.82 -23.72
C LEU A 485 12.55 -7.04 -24.27
N ALA A 486 12.24 -7.46 -25.50
CA ALA A 486 13.09 -8.41 -26.23
C ALA A 486 14.44 -7.77 -26.62
N TYR A 487 15.41 -8.59 -27.05
CA TYR A 487 16.77 -8.10 -27.32
C TYR A 487 16.83 -7.14 -28.52
N ASP A 488 15.94 -7.34 -29.50
CA ASP A 488 15.77 -6.54 -30.70
C ASP A 488 14.67 -5.48 -30.59
N GLU A 489 14.04 -5.33 -29.42
CA GLU A 489 13.04 -4.28 -29.17
C GLU A 489 13.67 -2.98 -28.67
N THR A 490 13.12 -1.85 -29.11
CA THR A 490 13.43 -0.50 -28.64
C THR A 490 12.13 0.23 -28.33
N LEU A 491 12.21 1.34 -27.60
CA LEU A 491 11.06 2.23 -27.42
C LEU A 491 11.16 3.38 -28.41
N GLU A 492 10.03 3.74 -29.02
CA GLU A 492 9.91 4.99 -29.77
C GLU A 492 10.21 6.17 -28.83
N VAL A 493 10.82 7.23 -29.35
CA VAL A 493 11.08 8.47 -28.62
C VAL A 493 10.20 9.55 -29.20
N LEU A 494 9.53 10.30 -28.33
CA LEU A 494 8.80 11.52 -28.66
C LEU A 494 9.66 12.72 -28.29
N GLU A 495 9.63 13.76 -29.10
CA GLU A 495 10.26 15.06 -28.83
C GLU A 495 9.15 16.09 -28.61
N LEU A 496 9.00 16.61 -27.39
CA LEU A 496 7.85 17.43 -27.01
C LEU A 496 8.24 18.87 -26.69
N SER A 497 7.56 19.86 -27.29
CA SER A 497 7.82 21.29 -27.06
C SER A 497 7.71 21.70 -25.59
N THR A 498 8.74 22.39 -25.09
CA THR A 498 8.74 22.94 -23.73
C THR A 498 8.46 24.44 -23.73
N GLY A 499 8.69 25.15 -22.61
CA GLY A 499 8.37 26.57 -22.48
C GLY A 499 6.88 26.91 -22.30
N ARG A 500 6.64 28.22 -22.11
CA ARG A 500 5.36 28.97 -22.17
C ARG A 500 5.72 30.41 -22.61
N PRO A 501 5.34 30.88 -23.81
CA PRO A 501 4.71 30.12 -24.90
C PRO A 501 5.52 28.85 -25.26
N LYS A 502 4.82 27.82 -25.72
CA LYS A 502 5.43 26.60 -26.27
C LYS A 502 6.32 26.91 -27.46
N SER A 503 7.57 26.42 -27.44
CA SER A 503 8.51 26.49 -28.54
C SER A 503 9.33 25.20 -28.67
N ASP A 504 10.00 25.06 -29.81
CA ASP A 504 10.84 23.90 -30.14
C ASP A 504 12.34 24.17 -29.83
N ASP A 505 12.65 25.26 -29.08
CA ASP A 505 14.02 25.63 -28.71
C ASP A 505 14.66 24.63 -27.73
N ASP A 506 13.85 24.04 -26.85
CA ASP A 506 14.22 22.97 -25.92
C ASP A 506 13.13 21.89 -25.96
N LEU A 507 13.51 20.68 -26.38
CA LEU A 507 12.61 19.56 -26.63
C LEU A 507 12.75 18.48 -25.56
N LEU A 508 11.65 18.17 -24.88
CA LEU A 508 11.59 17.07 -23.92
C LEU A 508 11.56 15.74 -24.67
N ARG A 509 12.70 15.04 -24.69
CA ARG A 509 12.83 13.67 -25.20
C ARG A 509 12.29 12.65 -24.20
N THR A 510 11.27 11.87 -24.58
CA THR A 510 10.65 10.87 -23.70
C THR A 510 10.08 9.68 -24.50
N SER A 511 10.21 8.47 -23.98
CA SER A 511 9.51 7.28 -24.53
C SER A 511 8.11 7.08 -23.94
N PHE A 512 7.72 7.90 -22.96
CA PHE A 512 6.46 7.79 -22.23
C PHE A 512 5.46 8.85 -22.72
N LEU A 513 4.36 8.39 -23.33
CA LEU A 513 3.23 9.24 -23.69
C LEU A 513 2.19 9.23 -22.57
N ARG A 514 1.77 10.41 -22.09
CA ARG A 514 0.66 10.53 -21.14
C ARG A 514 -0.67 10.55 -21.91
N VAL A 515 -1.36 9.42 -21.90
CA VAL A 515 -2.58 9.18 -22.70
C VAL A 515 -3.86 9.61 -21.99
N LEU A 516 -3.85 9.69 -20.65
CA LEU A 516 -5.01 10.12 -19.84
C LEU A 516 -4.72 11.37 -19.00
N ASN A 517 -5.71 12.27 -18.96
CA ASN A 517 -5.73 13.49 -18.16
C ASN A 517 -4.41 14.27 -18.27
N ASN A 518 -3.88 14.39 -19.49
CA ASN A 518 -2.69 15.18 -19.76
C ASN A 518 -3.06 16.67 -19.68
N ARG A 519 -2.18 17.49 -19.11
CA ARG A 519 -2.40 18.94 -18.98
C ARG A 519 -1.28 19.66 -19.72
N VAL A 520 -1.62 20.28 -20.84
CA VAL A 520 -0.71 21.10 -21.64
C VAL A 520 -1.04 22.55 -21.37
N GLY A 521 -0.11 23.30 -20.78
CA GLY A 521 -0.23 24.75 -20.60
C GLY A 521 0.53 25.48 -21.69
N ASP A 522 -0.09 26.47 -22.32
CA ASP A 522 0.49 27.33 -23.34
C ASP A 522 0.09 28.80 -23.13
N ALA A 523 0.80 29.70 -23.80
CA ALA A 523 0.49 31.12 -23.85
C ALA A 523 0.49 31.61 -25.30
N CYS A 524 -0.36 32.57 -25.63
CA CYS A 524 -0.30 33.23 -26.93
C CYS A 524 -0.78 34.68 -26.88
N GLU A 525 -0.08 35.54 -27.62
CA GLU A 525 -0.56 36.88 -27.94
C GLU A 525 -1.61 36.81 -29.06
N VAL A 526 -2.75 37.46 -28.84
CA VAL A 526 -3.86 37.58 -29.80
C VAL A 526 -4.24 39.05 -29.99
N GLU A 527 -4.95 39.33 -31.08
CA GLU A 527 -5.41 40.67 -31.45
C GLU A 527 -6.95 40.63 -31.55
N THR A 528 -7.62 41.62 -30.97
CA THR A 528 -9.08 41.81 -31.07
C THR A 528 -9.46 42.59 -32.34
N SER A 529 -10.76 42.72 -32.65
CA SER A 529 -11.22 43.51 -33.81
C SER A 529 -10.79 44.98 -33.76
N ASP A 530 -10.52 45.49 -32.55
CA ASP A 530 -10.23 46.89 -32.28
C ASP A 530 -8.71 47.16 -32.23
N HIS A 531 -7.91 46.23 -32.76
CA HIS A 531 -6.44 46.24 -32.77
C HIS A 531 -5.78 46.25 -31.37
N VAL A 532 -6.50 45.86 -30.33
CA VAL A 532 -5.93 45.70 -28.98
C VAL A 532 -5.28 44.32 -28.86
N GLN A 533 -3.99 44.32 -28.51
CA GLN A 533 -3.20 43.12 -28.20
C GLN A 533 -3.49 42.61 -26.79
N VAL A 534 -3.67 41.29 -26.66
CA VAL A 534 -3.99 40.60 -25.42
C VAL A 534 -3.13 39.35 -25.30
N GLU A 535 -2.42 39.20 -24.18
CA GLU A 535 -1.76 37.97 -23.79
C GLU A 535 -2.77 37.02 -23.12
N LEU A 536 -2.83 35.79 -23.62
CA LEU A 536 -3.67 34.71 -23.08
C LEU A 536 -2.80 33.56 -22.59
N GLU A 537 -2.91 33.22 -21.31
CA GLU A 537 -2.40 31.95 -20.77
C GLU A 537 -3.56 30.98 -20.55
N TYR A 538 -3.40 29.73 -21.01
CA TYR A 538 -4.44 28.72 -20.91
C TYR A 538 -3.86 27.32 -20.71
N SER A 539 -4.67 26.41 -20.15
CA SER A 539 -4.34 24.99 -20.02
C SER A 539 -5.39 24.11 -20.65
N LEU A 540 -4.94 23.22 -21.52
CA LEU A 540 -5.72 22.24 -22.25
C LEU A 540 -5.64 20.89 -21.53
N ARG A 541 -6.79 20.24 -21.32
CA ARG A 541 -6.84 18.84 -20.88
C ARG A 541 -7.01 17.93 -22.09
N VAL A 542 -6.03 17.04 -22.28
CA VAL A 542 -5.93 16.17 -23.46
C VAL A 542 -6.01 14.71 -23.04
N ASN A 543 -6.81 13.94 -23.77
CA ASN A 543 -6.85 12.48 -23.73
C ASN A 543 -6.54 11.94 -25.13
N PHE A 544 -5.97 10.74 -25.22
CA PHE A 544 -5.80 10.04 -26.49
C PHE A 544 -6.92 8.99 -26.66
N THR A 545 -7.52 8.95 -27.85
CA THR A 545 -8.72 8.15 -28.15
C THR A 545 -8.54 7.35 -29.44
N GLY A 546 -9.31 6.26 -29.61
CA GLY A 546 -9.18 5.38 -30.77
C GLY A 546 -8.04 4.37 -30.63
N GLU A 547 -7.45 3.96 -31.76
CA GLU A 547 -6.43 2.91 -31.80
C GLU A 547 -5.10 3.36 -31.17
N PRO A 548 -4.53 2.60 -30.21
CA PRO A 548 -3.32 2.99 -29.49
C PRO A 548 -2.10 3.27 -30.36
N THR A 549 -1.94 2.52 -31.47
CA THR A 549 -0.85 2.68 -32.44
C THR A 549 -0.79 4.09 -33.04
N ARG A 550 -1.94 4.75 -33.21
CA ARG A 550 -2.05 6.08 -33.81
C ARG A 550 -1.59 7.19 -32.89
N TRP A 551 -1.55 6.96 -31.58
CA TRP A 551 -1.13 7.96 -30.59
C TRP A 551 0.35 8.40 -30.77
N PHE A 552 1.14 7.58 -31.46
CA PHE A 552 2.55 7.82 -31.80
C PHE A 552 2.76 8.06 -33.32
N GLU A 553 1.72 8.48 -34.06
CA GLU A 553 1.86 8.93 -35.47
C GLU A 553 2.44 10.35 -35.57
N VAL A 554 2.37 11.14 -34.49
CA VAL A 554 2.91 12.51 -34.41
C VAL A 554 3.98 12.57 -33.31
N GLU A 555 5.23 12.78 -33.71
CA GLU A 555 6.40 12.86 -32.82
C GLU A 555 6.28 13.97 -31.77
N ASN A 556 5.89 15.17 -32.19
CA ASN A 556 5.67 16.33 -31.32
C ASN A 556 4.19 16.73 -31.29
N TYR A 557 3.36 15.95 -30.59
CA TYR A 557 1.94 16.27 -30.44
C TYR A 557 1.68 17.59 -29.69
N VAL A 558 2.65 18.05 -28.88
CA VAL A 558 2.53 19.29 -28.10
C VAL A 558 2.64 20.50 -29.01
N ASN A 559 3.56 20.51 -29.99
CA ASN A 559 3.61 21.55 -31.00
C ASN A 559 2.30 21.57 -31.82
N LEU A 560 1.93 20.43 -32.43
CA LEU A 560 0.71 20.30 -33.25
C LEU A 560 -0.54 20.83 -32.53
N LEU A 561 -0.71 20.48 -31.25
CA LEU A 561 -1.81 20.95 -30.42
C LEU A 561 -1.75 22.47 -30.21
N SER A 562 -0.58 22.98 -29.80
CA SER A 562 -0.41 24.39 -29.41
C SER A 562 -0.56 25.31 -30.62
N ASP A 563 0.12 25.02 -31.73
CA ASP A 563 0.05 25.82 -32.96
C ASP A 563 -1.33 25.80 -33.61
N HIS A 564 -2.04 24.67 -33.58
CA HIS A 564 -3.41 24.61 -34.06
C HIS A 564 -4.36 25.44 -33.18
N VAL A 565 -4.27 25.31 -31.85
CA VAL A 565 -5.09 26.11 -30.91
C VAL A 565 -4.78 27.60 -31.02
N ARG A 566 -3.51 27.99 -31.09
CA ARG A 566 -3.07 29.38 -31.33
C ARG A 566 -3.66 29.95 -32.61
N SER A 567 -3.60 29.20 -33.71
CA SER A 567 -4.15 29.61 -35.01
C SER A 567 -5.67 29.83 -34.94
N VAL A 568 -6.39 28.89 -34.32
CA VAL A 568 -7.84 28.97 -34.13
C VAL A 568 -8.24 30.13 -33.20
N LEU A 569 -7.54 30.34 -32.08
CA LEU A 569 -7.77 31.47 -31.18
C LEU A 569 -7.53 32.81 -31.87
N LYS A 570 -6.38 32.99 -32.54
CA LYS A 570 -6.07 34.21 -33.32
C LYS A 570 -7.11 34.49 -34.40
N GLY A 571 -7.62 33.45 -35.06
CA GLY A 571 -8.63 33.57 -36.12
C GLY A 571 -10.04 33.92 -35.64
N GLN A 572 -10.43 33.53 -34.42
CA GLN A 572 -11.77 33.81 -33.88
C GLN A 572 -11.80 35.08 -33.01
N ILE A 573 -10.78 35.33 -32.19
CA ILE A 573 -10.75 36.49 -31.28
C ILE A 573 -10.69 37.82 -32.06
N ARG A 574 -10.06 37.84 -33.23
CA ARG A 574 -10.10 38.96 -34.20
C ARG A 574 -11.50 39.39 -34.66
N LYS A 575 -12.54 38.61 -34.36
CA LYS A 575 -13.95 38.92 -34.68
C LYS A 575 -14.72 39.58 -33.54
N HIS A 576 -14.11 39.68 -32.35
CA HIS A 576 -14.71 40.25 -31.15
C HIS A 576 -14.02 41.55 -30.74
N THR A 577 -14.81 42.50 -30.26
CA THR A 577 -14.31 43.74 -29.66
C THR A 577 -13.65 43.44 -28.32
N ILE A 578 -12.74 44.30 -27.87
CA ILE A 578 -12.02 44.11 -26.60
C ILE A 578 -12.97 44.06 -25.41
N GLU A 579 -14.05 44.86 -25.42
CA GLU A 579 -15.08 44.87 -24.37
C GLU A 579 -15.83 43.53 -24.28
N GLN A 580 -16.31 43.02 -25.42
CA GLN A 580 -17.01 41.72 -25.49
C GLN A 580 -16.09 40.57 -25.09
N PHE A 581 -14.85 40.59 -25.58
CA PHE A 581 -13.87 39.56 -25.28
C PHE A 581 -13.46 39.59 -23.80
N TYR A 582 -13.20 40.75 -23.20
CA TYR A 582 -12.80 40.84 -21.80
C TYR A 582 -13.92 40.38 -20.85
N ALA A 583 -15.18 40.76 -21.15
CA ALA A 583 -16.34 40.39 -20.34
C ALA A 583 -16.73 38.89 -20.40
N SER A 584 -16.38 38.19 -21.49
CA SER A 584 -16.75 36.77 -21.69
C SER A 584 -15.58 35.88 -22.13
N SER A 585 -14.35 36.27 -21.79
CA SER A 585 -13.10 35.65 -22.26
C SER A 585 -13.05 34.13 -22.07
N ALA A 586 -13.43 33.64 -20.89
CA ALA A 586 -13.47 32.21 -20.59
C ALA A 586 -14.45 31.43 -21.49
N ASP A 587 -15.64 31.98 -21.76
CA ASP A 587 -16.65 31.29 -22.57
C ASP A 587 -16.34 31.39 -24.07
N VAL A 588 -15.81 32.52 -24.54
CA VAL A 588 -15.32 32.64 -25.93
C VAL A 588 -14.20 31.64 -26.20
N VAL A 589 -13.18 31.56 -25.33
CA VAL A 589 -12.07 30.62 -25.51
C VAL A 589 -12.55 29.16 -25.44
N ARG A 590 -13.47 28.83 -24.54
CA ARG A 590 -14.05 27.48 -24.43
C ARG A 590 -14.91 27.12 -25.64
N ASP A 591 -15.81 27.98 -26.10
CA ASP A 591 -16.65 27.71 -27.27
C ASP A 591 -15.83 27.61 -28.57
N VAL A 592 -14.71 28.34 -28.66
CA VAL A 592 -13.80 28.29 -29.81
C VAL A 592 -13.01 26.98 -29.86
N ILE A 593 -12.53 26.46 -28.72
CA ILE A 593 -11.72 25.24 -28.69
C ILE A 593 -12.58 23.97 -28.56
N LEU A 594 -13.53 23.95 -27.62
CA LEU A 594 -14.34 22.78 -27.29
C LEU A 594 -15.65 22.69 -28.09
N GLY A 595 -16.00 23.74 -28.84
CA GLY A 595 -17.30 23.88 -29.48
C GLY A 595 -18.38 24.41 -28.53
N LYS A 596 -19.49 24.89 -29.12
CA LYS A 596 -20.67 25.32 -28.36
C LYS A 596 -21.27 24.14 -27.59
N ALA A 597 -21.73 24.39 -26.37
CA ALA A 597 -22.40 23.38 -25.55
C ALA A 597 -23.76 22.98 -26.17
N SER A 598 -24.02 21.67 -26.22
CA SER A 598 -25.30 21.08 -26.62
C SER A 598 -25.70 20.06 -25.56
N GLU A 599 -26.91 20.20 -25.00
CA GLU A 599 -27.42 19.37 -23.88
C GLU A 599 -26.50 19.32 -22.62
N GLY A 600 -25.60 20.30 -22.47
CA GLY A 600 -24.69 20.42 -21.32
C GLY A 600 -23.30 19.80 -21.54
N GLU A 601 -23.11 19.00 -22.58
CA GLU A 601 -21.79 18.51 -22.99
C GLU A 601 -21.21 19.38 -24.13
N ARG A 602 -19.88 19.52 -24.16
CA ARG A 602 -19.15 20.13 -25.27
C ARG A 602 -18.41 19.02 -26.05
N PRO A 603 -18.45 19.00 -27.40
CA PRO A 603 -17.88 17.90 -28.19
C PRO A 603 -16.35 17.80 -28.10
N GLY A 604 -15.66 18.89 -27.74
CA GLY A 604 -14.21 18.94 -27.61
C GLY A 604 -13.48 19.04 -28.95
N MET A 605 -12.18 19.35 -28.90
CA MET A 605 -11.35 19.46 -30.10
C MET A 605 -10.71 18.11 -30.42
N ARG A 606 -11.02 17.50 -31.57
CA ARG A 606 -10.46 16.20 -31.96
C ARG A 606 -9.51 16.32 -33.14
N PHE A 607 -8.33 15.74 -33.00
CA PHE A 607 -7.33 15.61 -34.04
C PHE A 607 -7.40 14.20 -34.63
N SER A 608 -7.51 14.14 -35.96
CA SER A 608 -7.62 12.89 -36.73
C SER A 608 -6.28 12.16 -36.90
N GLU A 609 -5.19 12.91 -36.72
CA GLU A 609 -3.81 12.60 -37.06
C GLU A 609 -3.19 11.64 -36.04
N ASN A 610 -3.43 11.83 -34.75
CA ASN A 610 -2.93 10.98 -33.66
C ASN A 610 -4.00 10.54 -32.66
N GLY A 611 -5.27 10.89 -32.91
CA GLY A 611 -6.39 10.57 -32.02
C GLY A 611 -6.47 11.39 -30.73
N MET A 612 -5.68 12.46 -30.57
CA MET A 612 -5.77 13.33 -29.40
C MET A 612 -7.09 14.12 -29.38
N HIS A 613 -7.67 14.26 -28.20
CA HIS A 613 -8.96 14.89 -27.94
C HIS A 613 -8.84 15.84 -26.75
N VAL A 614 -9.08 17.13 -26.99
CA VAL A 614 -9.14 18.18 -25.98
C VAL A 614 -10.53 18.15 -25.36
N THR A 615 -10.62 17.78 -24.09
CA THR A 615 -11.89 17.62 -23.37
C THR A 615 -12.27 18.82 -22.51
N ASP A 616 -11.29 19.63 -22.10
CA ASP A 616 -11.49 20.74 -21.16
C ASP A 616 -10.43 21.84 -21.39
N VAL A 617 -10.79 23.09 -21.10
CA VAL A 617 -9.94 24.28 -21.24
C VAL A 617 -10.13 25.22 -20.05
N GLU A 618 -9.02 25.49 -19.39
CA GLU A 618 -8.90 26.43 -18.28
C GLU A 618 -8.14 27.68 -18.76
N VAL A 619 -8.78 28.86 -18.71
CA VAL A 619 -8.10 30.14 -18.96
C VAL A 619 -7.44 30.57 -17.66
N LEU A 620 -6.11 30.69 -17.66
CA LEU A 620 -5.31 30.98 -16.47
C LEU A 620 -5.14 32.48 -16.28
N LYS A 621 -4.93 33.23 -17.37
CA LYS A 621 -4.64 34.66 -17.36
C LYS A 621 -5.10 35.30 -18.67
N VAL A 622 -5.63 36.51 -18.56
CA VAL A 622 -5.97 37.41 -19.69
C VAL A 622 -5.40 38.78 -19.33
N GLU A 623 -4.34 39.20 -20.02
CA GLU A 623 -3.69 40.50 -19.80
C GLU A 623 -3.73 41.33 -21.08
N ILE A 624 -4.10 42.61 -20.95
CA ILE A 624 -4.13 43.56 -22.06
C ILE A 624 -2.76 44.23 -22.10
N ASN A 625 -2.05 44.10 -23.23
CA ASN A 625 -0.65 44.55 -23.35
C ASN A 625 -0.53 46.08 -23.25
N ASP A 626 -1.59 46.82 -23.61
CA ASP A 626 -1.68 48.28 -23.45
C ASP A 626 -2.22 48.65 -22.05
N PRO A 627 -1.39 49.25 -21.16
CA PRO A 627 -1.82 49.62 -19.81
C PRO A 627 -2.80 50.80 -19.79
N GLY A 628 -2.82 51.66 -20.82
CA GLY A 628 -3.79 52.74 -20.97
C GLY A 628 -5.19 52.19 -21.20
N ILE A 629 -5.33 51.28 -22.16
CA ILE A 629 -6.61 50.61 -22.47
C ILE A 629 -7.07 49.75 -21.29
N ALA A 630 -6.15 49.02 -20.65
CA ALA A 630 -6.45 48.24 -19.45
C ALA A 630 -7.01 49.12 -18.30
N ASN A 631 -6.46 50.32 -18.11
CA ASN A 631 -6.94 51.25 -17.09
C ASN A 631 -8.28 51.91 -17.47
N MET A 632 -8.52 52.21 -18.75
CA MET A 632 -9.83 52.71 -19.21
C MET A 632 -10.94 51.69 -18.97
N LEU A 633 -10.72 50.41 -19.32
CA LEU A 633 -11.68 49.33 -19.07
C LEU A 633 -11.95 49.12 -17.57
N LYS A 634 -10.89 49.15 -16.74
CA LYS A 634 -11.05 49.11 -15.27
C LYS A 634 -11.85 50.31 -14.75
N GLY A 635 -11.59 51.52 -15.26
CA GLY A 635 -12.33 52.74 -14.91
C GLY A 635 -13.82 52.62 -15.24
N ALA A 636 -14.14 52.24 -16.49
CA ALA A 636 -15.52 52.04 -16.94
C ALA A 636 -16.26 50.97 -16.12
N GLN A 637 -15.58 49.87 -15.74
CA GLN A 637 -16.17 48.86 -14.85
C GLN A 637 -16.43 49.40 -13.44
N HIS A 638 -15.53 50.21 -12.87
CA HIS A 638 -15.75 50.83 -11.57
C HIS A 638 -16.92 51.83 -11.62
N GLU A 639 -17.00 52.67 -12.66
CA GLU A 639 -18.08 53.63 -12.88
C GLU A 639 -19.45 52.95 -13.09
N ALA A 640 -19.47 51.83 -13.82
CA ALA A 640 -20.68 51.01 -13.99
C ALA A 640 -21.13 50.34 -12.68
N VAL A 641 -20.18 49.85 -11.87
CA VAL A 641 -20.46 49.28 -10.54
C VAL A 641 -20.94 50.38 -9.57
N GLU A 642 -20.31 51.54 -9.57
CA GLU A 642 -20.72 52.69 -8.76
C GLU A 642 -22.12 53.18 -9.15
N SER A 643 -22.41 53.28 -10.45
CA SER A 643 -23.74 53.60 -10.98
C SER A 643 -24.80 52.58 -10.55
N ASN A 644 -24.49 51.28 -10.61
CA ASN A 644 -25.39 50.22 -10.14
C ASN A 644 -25.61 50.26 -8.62
N ILE A 645 -24.57 50.54 -7.83
CA ILE A 645 -24.67 50.73 -6.37
C ILE A 645 -25.51 51.98 -6.05
N SER A 646 -25.33 53.05 -6.81
CA SER A 646 -26.12 54.29 -6.69
C SER A 646 -27.59 54.05 -7.01
N LEU A 647 -27.90 53.34 -8.10
CA LEU A 647 -29.27 52.92 -8.44
C LEU A 647 -29.89 51.99 -7.39
N LEU A 648 -29.14 51.01 -6.88
CA LEU A 648 -29.61 50.14 -5.79
C LEU A 648 -29.87 50.92 -4.50
N ARG A 649 -29.04 51.91 -4.17
CA ARG A 649 -29.23 52.82 -3.02
C ARG A 649 -30.47 53.69 -3.25
N ALA A 650 -30.63 54.28 -4.43
CA ALA A 650 -31.80 55.10 -4.78
C ALA A 650 -33.10 54.29 -4.74
N ASN A 651 -33.12 53.08 -5.31
CA ASN A 651 -34.27 52.17 -5.27
C ASN A 651 -34.62 51.74 -3.84
N ARG A 652 -33.63 51.41 -2.99
CA ARG A 652 -33.88 51.14 -1.57
C ARG A 652 -34.45 52.36 -0.84
N SER A 653 -33.89 53.54 -1.05
CA SER A 653 -34.40 54.77 -0.43
C SER A 653 -35.84 55.05 -0.88
N LEU A 654 -36.15 54.91 -2.17
CA LEU A 654 -37.49 55.07 -2.72
C LEU A 654 -38.48 54.07 -2.10
N GLU A 655 -38.10 52.80 -1.97
CA GLU A 655 -38.95 51.77 -1.38
C GLU A 655 -39.18 51.99 0.13
N VAL A 656 -38.15 52.39 0.87
CA VAL A 656 -38.28 52.78 2.29
C VAL A 656 -39.22 53.99 2.44
N THR A 657 -39.06 55.03 1.63
CA THR A 657 -39.95 56.20 1.64
C THR A 657 -41.39 55.82 1.27
N ARG A 658 -41.57 54.93 0.27
CA ARG A 658 -42.89 54.43 -0.14
C ARG A 658 -43.58 53.67 1.01
N GLN A 659 -42.86 52.80 1.71
CA GLN A 659 -43.40 52.05 2.85
C GLN A 659 -43.73 52.99 4.03
N GLN A 660 -42.87 53.97 4.32
CA GLN A 660 -43.15 54.99 5.35
C GLN A 660 -44.41 55.82 5.04
N GLU A 661 -44.61 56.23 3.79
CA GLU A 661 -45.82 56.99 3.40
C GLU A 661 -47.09 56.13 3.39
N VAL A 662 -47.00 54.83 3.08
CA VAL A 662 -48.12 53.89 3.25
C VAL A 662 -48.50 53.75 4.72
N ILE A 663 -47.52 53.58 5.63
CA ILE A 663 -47.75 53.50 7.08
C ILE A 663 -48.35 54.81 7.60
N ARG A 664 -47.84 55.97 7.21
CA ARG A 664 -48.40 57.28 7.58
C ARG A 664 -49.85 57.46 7.16
N ARG A 665 -50.21 57.03 5.94
CA ARG A 665 -51.60 57.09 5.46
C ARG A 665 -52.50 56.20 6.30
N ALA A 666 -52.10 54.95 6.57
CA ALA A 666 -52.84 54.05 7.43
C ALA A 666 -52.99 54.58 8.87
N GLU A 667 -51.94 55.18 9.45
CA GLU A 667 -52.04 55.85 10.76
C GLU A 667 -52.99 57.05 10.75
N ALA A 668 -52.97 57.87 9.70
CA ALA A 668 -53.84 59.03 9.55
C ALA A 668 -55.31 58.62 9.35
N GLU A 669 -55.56 57.60 8.52
CA GLU A 669 -56.89 57.02 8.30
C GLU A 669 -57.45 56.40 9.58
N ALA A 670 -56.68 55.57 10.30
CA ALA A 670 -57.10 54.98 11.56
C ALA A 670 -57.39 56.03 12.65
N ARG A 671 -56.60 57.12 12.71
CA ARG A 671 -56.88 58.26 13.61
C ARG A 671 -58.14 59.02 13.20
N ALA A 672 -58.34 59.26 11.91
CA ALA A 672 -59.53 59.94 11.40
C ALA A 672 -60.81 59.11 11.63
N GLU A 673 -60.75 57.79 11.43
CA GLU A 673 -61.83 56.85 11.75
C GLU A 673 -62.14 56.86 13.26
N THR A 674 -61.11 56.83 14.12
CA THR A 674 -61.28 56.91 15.57
C THR A 674 -61.96 58.22 16.01
N VAL A 675 -61.55 59.36 15.44
CA VAL A 675 -62.18 60.66 15.70
C VAL A 675 -63.63 60.69 15.20
N SER A 676 -63.89 60.19 13.99
CA SER A 676 -65.25 60.09 13.44
C SER A 676 -66.15 59.21 14.33
N ARG A 677 -65.64 58.09 14.82
CA ARG A 677 -66.34 57.17 15.74
C ARG A 677 -66.69 57.85 17.05
N LEU A 678 -65.77 58.62 17.63
CA LEU A 678 -66.02 59.42 18.83
C LEU A 678 -67.11 60.48 18.59
N SER A 679 -67.02 61.24 17.51
CA SER A 679 -68.05 62.24 17.17
C SER A 679 -69.43 61.63 16.88
N GLN A 680 -69.49 60.43 16.29
CA GLN A 680 -70.74 59.67 16.11
C GLN A 680 -71.36 59.29 17.47
N LEU A 681 -70.57 58.79 18.41
CA LEU A 681 -71.03 58.43 19.75
C LEU A 681 -71.54 59.66 20.53
N GLU A 682 -70.84 60.79 20.47
CA GLU A 682 -71.34 62.05 21.05
C GLU A 682 -72.67 62.50 20.43
N THR A 683 -72.83 62.31 19.11
CA THR A 683 -74.06 62.71 18.40
C THR A 683 -75.23 61.83 18.84
N GLN A 684 -75.02 60.53 18.98
CA GLN A 684 -76.01 59.59 19.53
C GLN A 684 -76.38 59.90 20.99
N GLU A 685 -75.41 60.30 21.82
CA GLU A 685 -75.67 60.74 23.20
C GLU A 685 -76.53 62.02 23.23
N ARG A 686 -76.26 62.98 22.34
CA ARG A 686 -77.07 64.21 22.18
C ARG A 686 -78.48 63.89 21.67
N GLU A 687 -78.63 63.01 20.68
CA GLU A 687 -79.94 62.57 20.17
C GLU A 687 -80.78 61.89 21.26
N ALA A 688 -80.19 61.00 22.07
CA ALA A 688 -80.89 60.34 23.17
C ALA A 688 -81.39 61.36 24.21
N LYS A 689 -80.57 62.36 24.57
CA LYS A 689 -80.99 63.47 25.45
C LYS A 689 -82.11 64.30 24.83
N LEU A 690 -82.03 64.60 23.53
CA LEU A 690 -83.07 65.34 22.79
C LEU A 690 -84.40 64.57 22.72
N GLN A 691 -84.38 63.24 22.55
CA GLN A 691 -85.60 62.43 22.58
C GLN A 691 -86.30 62.48 23.95
N VAL A 692 -85.55 62.43 25.05
CA VAL A 692 -86.10 62.57 26.41
C VAL A 692 -86.73 63.95 26.61
N ILE A 693 -86.08 65.02 26.14
CA ILE A 693 -86.60 66.39 26.21
C ILE A 693 -87.88 66.56 25.36
N LEU A 694 -87.89 66.05 24.13
CA LEU A 694 -89.06 66.08 23.25
C LEU A 694 -90.24 65.28 23.83
N ALA A 695 -89.97 64.14 24.47
CA ALA A 695 -91.00 63.36 25.16
C ALA A 695 -91.64 64.13 26.32
N ALA A 696 -90.85 64.88 27.09
CA ALA A 696 -91.36 65.76 28.16
C ALA A 696 -92.22 66.90 27.60
N ILE A 697 -91.74 67.62 26.57
CA ILE A 697 -92.49 68.71 25.92
C ILE A 697 -93.81 68.19 25.30
N HIS A 698 -93.81 67.00 24.68
CA HIS A 698 -95.04 66.38 24.18
C HIS A 698 -96.02 65.98 25.28
N ALA A 699 -95.56 65.63 26.48
CA ALA A 699 -96.43 65.38 27.62
C ALA A 699 -97.07 66.69 28.14
N GLU A 700 -96.28 67.75 28.29
CA GLU A 700 -96.78 69.08 28.67
C GLU A 700 -97.79 69.64 27.64
N LEU A 701 -97.52 69.49 26.35
CA LEU A 701 -98.43 69.92 25.27
C LEU A 701 -99.78 69.20 25.35
N ARG A 702 -99.79 67.87 25.59
CA ARG A 702 -101.04 67.12 25.79
C ARG A 702 -101.80 67.61 27.02
N GLN A 703 -101.09 67.84 28.14
CA GLN A 703 -101.71 68.37 29.36
C GLN A 703 -102.34 69.75 29.13
N HIS A 704 -101.70 70.61 28.32
CA HIS A 704 -102.27 71.90 27.91
C HIS A 704 -103.48 71.76 26.99
N GLN A 705 -103.47 70.82 26.03
CA GLN A 705 -104.61 70.56 25.13
C GLN A 705 -105.83 70.00 25.87
N GLU A 706 -105.64 69.05 26.78
CA GLU A 706 -106.69 68.53 27.67
C GLU A 706 -107.30 69.66 28.52
N ARG A 707 -106.45 70.55 29.07
CA ARG A 707 -106.88 71.69 29.88
C ARG A 707 -107.68 72.74 29.08
N LEU A 708 -107.35 72.94 27.80
CA LEU A 708 -108.13 73.81 26.90
C LEU A 708 -109.51 73.23 26.59
N LYS A 709 -109.59 71.94 26.21
CA LYS A 709 -110.88 71.25 25.98
C LYS A 709 -111.78 71.28 27.23
N ALA A 710 -111.21 71.08 28.41
CA ALA A 710 -111.92 71.17 29.68
C ALA A 710 -112.48 72.59 29.94
N ASN A 711 -111.76 73.64 29.55
CA ASN A 711 -112.24 75.02 29.65
C ASN A 711 -113.35 75.32 28.63
N GLU A 712 -113.23 74.89 27.37
CA GLU A 712 -114.28 75.06 26.35
C GLU A 712 -115.60 74.41 26.77
N ALA A 713 -115.55 73.18 27.28
CA ALA A 713 -116.72 72.49 27.85
C ALA A 713 -117.34 73.27 29.02
N LYS A 714 -116.52 73.93 29.85
CA LYS A 714 -116.97 74.72 30.99
C LYS A 714 -117.68 76.03 30.57
N VAL A 715 -117.21 76.67 29.50
CA VAL A 715 -117.83 77.88 28.91
C VAL A 715 -119.15 77.53 28.21
N ALA A 716 -119.24 76.37 27.54
CA ALA A 716 -120.49 75.92 26.96
C ALA A 716 -121.59 75.66 28.02
N ALA A 717 -121.22 75.12 29.18
CA ALA A 717 -122.16 74.87 30.28
C ALA A 717 -122.72 76.16 30.90
N SER A 718 -121.90 77.19 31.13
CA SER A 718 -122.37 78.46 31.70
C SER A 718 -123.27 79.26 30.76
N ALA A 719 -123.08 79.14 29.44
CA ALA A 719 -123.96 79.77 28.45
C ALA A 719 -125.41 79.26 28.53
N VAL A 720 -125.62 77.97 28.80
CA VAL A 720 -126.96 77.38 29.00
C VAL A 720 -127.60 77.89 30.29
N GLU A 721 -126.81 78.00 31.37
CA GLU A 721 -127.30 78.52 32.65
C GLU A 721 -127.73 79.99 32.56
N HIS A 722 -126.96 80.83 31.85
CA HIS A 722 -127.28 82.25 31.61
C HIS A 722 -128.51 82.45 30.70
N ALA A 723 -128.76 81.56 29.73
CA ALA A 723 -129.99 81.61 28.94
C ALA A 723 -131.24 81.34 29.80
N GLY A 724 -131.14 80.39 30.75
CA GLY A 724 -132.23 80.00 31.65
C GLY A 724 -132.56 81.02 32.77
N THR A 725 -131.64 81.93 33.10
CA THR A 725 -131.92 83.07 34.01
C THR A 725 -132.50 84.26 33.26
N LEU A 726 -132.00 84.58 32.06
CA LEU A 726 -132.50 85.69 31.24
C LEU A 726 -133.98 85.51 30.84
N ALA A 727 -134.40 84.28 30.54
CA ALA A 727 -135.79 83.94 30.22
C ALA A 727 -136.75 84.16 31.41
N ARG A 728 -136.33 83.83 32.64
CA ARG A 728 -137.10 84.08 33.86
C ARG A 728 -137.27 85.57 34.13
N SER A 729 -136.20 86.35 34.00
CA SER A 729 -136.23 87.80 34.19
C SER A 729 -137.17 88.54 33.22
N ARG A 730 -137.28 88.08 31.96
CA ARG A 730 -138.24 88.65 31.00
C ARG A 730 -139.69 88.44 31.40
N ALA A 731 -140.07 87.22 31.80
CA ALA A 731 -141.44 86.90 32.17
C ALA A 731 -141.93 87.72 33.39
N GLU A 732 -141.06 87.92 34.40
CA GLU A 732 -141.37 88.78 35.56
C GLU A 732 -141.52 90.26 35.18
N ALA A 733 -140.74 90.74 34.20
CA ALA A 733 -140.81 92.12 33.74
C ALA A 733 -142.09 92.40 32.91
N GLU A 734 -142.47 91.49 32.01
CA GLU A 734 -143.69 91.59 31.20
C GLU A 734 -144.95 91.56 32.09
N GLN A 735 -144.98 90.71 33.14
CA GLN A 735 -146.09 90.71 34.10
C GLN A 735 -146.21 92.02 34.90
N ARG A 736 -145.10 92.69 35.24
CA ARG A 736 -145.15 94.01 35.88
C ARG A 736 -145.68 95.08 34.93
N GLN A 737 -145.25 95.05 33.67
CA GLN A 737 -145.65 96.06 32.69
C GLN A 737 -147.15 96.03 32.39
N GLU A 738 -147.77 94.84 32.35
CA GLU A 738 -149.22 94.73 32.16
C GLU A 738 -150.01 95.23 33.40
N LEU A 739 -149.51 94.96 34.62
CA LEU A 739 -150.08 95.52 35.85
C LEU A 739 -149.97 97.06 35.90
N GLU A 740 -148.80 97.61 35.54
CA GLU A 740 -148.59 99.06 35.47
C GLU A 740 -149.48 99.72 34.40
N ARG A 741 -149.75 99.07 33.26
CA ARG A 741 -150.66 99.62 32.24
C ARG A 741 -152.10 99.70 32.76
N ILE A 742 -152.58 98.67 33.44
CA ILE A 742 -153.93 98.64 34.03
C ILE A 742 -154.07 99.74 35.10
N ASP A 743 -153.04 99.93 35.94
CA ASP A 743 -153.05 100.99 36.95
C ASP A 743 -153.01 102.39 36.32
N GLN A 744 -152.27 102.58 35.21
CA GLN A 744 -152.26 103.83 34.46
C GLN A 744 -153.57 104.16 33.73
N GLU A 745 -154.30 103.16 33.21
CA GLU A 745 -155.65 103.37 32.65
C GLU A 745 -156.62 103.86 33.74
N LEU A 746 -156.55 103.27 34.93
CA LEU A 746 -157.37 103.67 36.08
C LEU A 746 -156.98 105.07 36.62
N GLN A 747 -155.70 105.42 36.59
CA GLN A 747 -155.22 106.75 36.92
C GLN A 747 -155.63 107.80 35.88
N LEU A 748 -155.65 107.49 34.58
CA LEU A 748 -156.12 108.42 33.53
C LEU A 748 -157.61 108.73 33.66
N GLU A 749 -158.42 107.75 34.03
CA GLU A 749 -159.85 107.96 34.28
C GLU A 749 -160.06 108.90 35.49
N ALA A 750 -159.30 108.69 36.58
CA ALA A 750 -159.30 109.60 37.74
C ALA A 750 -158.76 111.01 37.41
N LEU A 751 -157.69 111.12 36.63
CA LEU A 751 -157.10 112.40 36.23
C LEU A 751 -158.03 113.20 35.31
N SER A 752 -158.88 112.53 34.52
CA SER A 752 -159.87 113.22 33.68
C SER A 752 -160.89 114.00 34.52
N ALA A 753 -161.38 113.39 35.61
CA ALA A 753 -162.26 114.05 36.58
C ALA A 753 -161.52 115.15 37.38
N GLU A 754 -160.23 114.96 37.68
CA GLU A 754 -159.44 115.94 38.43
C GLU A 754 -159.03 117.15 37.58
N VAL A 755 -158.74 116.98 36.29
CA VAL A 755 -158.45 118.08 35.35
C VAL A 755 -159.71 118.92 35.09
N GLU A 756 -160.88 118.31 34.99
CA GLU A 756 -162.16 119.04 34.90
C GLU A 756 -162.40 119.92 36.15
N ALA A 757 -161.99 119.44 37.33
CA ALA A 757 -161.98 120.23 38.58
C ALA A 757 -160.83 121.26 38.66
N MET A 758 -159.67 121.02 38.05
CA MET A 758 -158.51 121.91 38.12
C MET A 758 -158.55 123.06 37.10
N VAL A 759 -159.24 122.91 35.96
CA VAL A 759 -159.54 124.03 35.06
C VAL A 759 -160.36 125.11 35.78
N GLN A 760 -161.23 124.74 36.74
CA GLN A 760 -161.91 125.71 37.61
C GLN A 760 -160.96 126.41 38.60
N ARG A 761 -159.79 125.83 38.94
CA ARG A 761 -158.84 126.38 39.92
C ARG A 761 -157.72 127.22 39.29
N PHE A 762 -157.37 126.99 38.02
CA PHE A 762 -156.20 127.64 37.39
C PHE A 762 -156.37 129.14 37.04
N GLY A 763 -157.47 129.77 37.46
CA GLY A 763 -157.70 131.21 37.28
C GLY A 763 -156.99 132.16 38.27
N ALA A 764 -155.86 131.78 38.93
CA ALA A 764 -155.52 132.33 40.26
C ALA A 764 -154.16 133.05 40.53
N ALA A 765 -152.96 132.52 40.20
CA ALA A 765 -151.70 132.93 40.89
C ALA A 765 -150.41 132.95 40.03
N GLN A 766 -149.33 133.58 40.55
CA GLN A 766 -148.12 133.99 39.78
C GLN A 766 -146.82 134.21 40.63
N GLY A 767 -145.60 133.84 40.14
CA GLY A 767 -144.34 134.64 40.27
C GLY A 767 -143.02 134.21 41.02
N GLY A 768 -141.99 133.68 40.30
CA GLY A 768 -140.50 134.02 40.26
C GLY A 768 -139.45 133.93 41.42
N PHE A 769 -138.20 133.46 41.14
CA PHE A 769 -136.89 133.90 41.76
C PHE A 769 -135.59 133.34 41.09
N SER A 770 -134.49 134.11 41.05
CA SER A 770 -133.10 133.62 40.78
C SER A 770 -132.01 134.68 41.09
N GLU A 771 -131.10 134.46 42.06
CA GLU A 771 -129.76 135.11 42.16
C GLU A 771 -128.98 134.68 43.44
N ALA A 772 -127.72 134.25 43.31
CA ALA A 772 -126.66 134.32 44.35
C ALA A 772 -125.31 133.83 43.79
N LEU A 773 -124.30 134.73 43.72
CA LEU A 773 -122.97 134.51 43.15
C LEU A 773 -121.88 135.15 44.05
N LEU A 774 -120.62 134.74 43.87
CA LEU A 774 -119.36 135.50 44.12
C LEU A 774 -118.81 135.76 45.56
N ALA A 775 -117.68 135.09 45.86
CA ALA A 775 -116.55 135.48 46.75
C ALA A 775 -115.45 134.37 46.65
N LEU A 776 -114.13 134.52 46.86
CA LEU A 776 -113.17 135.65 46.97
C LEU A 776 -111.74 135.11 46.56
N SER A 777 -110.65 135.90 46.66
CA SER A 777 -109.27 135.46 46.37
C SER A 777 -108.20 136.11 47.28
N ASN A 778 -107.03 135.46 47.49
CA ASN A 778 -105.67 136.07 47.37
C ASN A 778 -104.49 135.14 47.80
N HIS A 779 -103.26 135.59 47.51
CA HIS A 779 -101.99 134.84 47.50
C HIS A 779 -101.07 135.20 48.69
N GLU A 780 -100.65 134.22 49.52
CA GLU A 780 -99.30 134.22 50.16
C GLU A 780 -98.97 132.91 50.91
N VAL A 781 -99.99 132.17 51.38
CA VAL A 781 -99.82 130.86 52.05
C VAL A 781 -99.15 129.80 51.15
N LEU A 782 -99.15 130.04 49.84
CA LEU A 782 -98.54 129.20 48.80
C LEU A 782 -97.05 128.91 48.99
N VAL A 783 -96.27 129.75 49.68
CA VAL A 783 -94.81 129.51 49.80
C VAL A 783 -94.51 128.44 50.85
N LYS A 784 -95.09 128.52 52.07
CA LYS A 784 -94.85 127.51 53.12
C LYS A 784 -95.75 126.29 53.04
N VAL A 785 -96.93 126.40 52.42
CA VAL A 785 -97.79 125.22 52.16
C VAL A 785 -97.29 124.43 50.95
N ALA A 786 -96.58 125.03 49.98
CA ALA A 786 -95.86 124.24 48.97
C ALA A 786 -94.70 123.42 49.58
N GLU A 787 -93.96 123.98 50.56
CA GLU A 787 -92.92 123.24 51.29
C GLU A 787 -93.50 122.14 52.19
N ALA A 788 -94.66 122.36 52.82
CA ALA A 788 -95.31 121.39 53.71
C ALA A 788 -96.32 120.43 53.04
N MET A 789 -96.66 120.60 51.76
CA MET A 789 -97.60 119.72 51.03
C MET A 789 -97.04 119.14 49.72
N SER A 790 -95.73 118.87 49.63
CA SER A 790 -95.15 118.08 48.54
C SER A 790 -94.95 116.62 48.97
N VAL A 791 -95.84 115.71 48.56
CA VAL A 791 -95.77 114.24 48.83
C VAL A 791 -95.77 113.85 50.34
N GLN A 792 -95.74 114.83 51.24
CA GLN A 792 -95.47 114.66 52.67
C GLN A 792 -96.58 115.23 53.55
N GLN A 793 -97.83 114.96 53.22
CA GLN A 793 -98.63 114.00 54.00
C GLN A 793 -100.13 114.07 53.63
N PHE A 794 -100.70 112.88 53.43
CA PHE A 794 -102.10 112.60 53.79
C PHE A 794 -103.20 113.41 53.09
N ILE A 795 -103.60 112.92 51.92
CA ILE A 795 -104.96 112.43 51.67
C ILE A 795 -104.87 111.29 50.64
N GLY A 796 -105.57 110.17 50.76
CA GLY A 796 -106.55 109.81 51.81
C GLY A 796 -106.76 108.31 52.00
N GLY A 797 -105.78 107.48 51.60
CA GLY A 797 -105.74 106.04 51.88
C GLY A 797 -104.73 105.64 52.97
N LYS A 798 -104.25 106.59 53.79
CA LYS A 798 -103.32 106.35 54.91
C LYS A 798 -103.88 106.92 56.21
N THR A 799 -103.60 106.24 57.32
CA THR A 799 -104.20 106.46 58.66
C THR A 799 -103.29 107.24 59.60
N LEU A 800 -103.89 108.06 60.47
CA LEU A 800 -103.36 109.30 61.06
C LEU A 800 -101.94 109.31 61.69
N THR A 801 -101.37 108.16 62.06
CA THR A 801 -100.15 108.07 62.87
C THR A 801 -98.91 108.69 62.21
N ASP A 802 -98.72 108.45 60.91
CA ASP A 802 -97.49 108.82 60.22
C ASP A 802 -97.39 110.33 59.91
N VAL A 803 -98.47 111.10 60.16
CA VAL A 803 -98.47 112.58 60.12
C VAL A 803 -97.91 113.14 61.42
N VAL A 804 -98.40 112.59 62.53
CA VAL A 804 -98.17 113.11 63.88
C VAL A 804 -96.69 113.04 64.24
N ASP A 805 -96.01 111.92 63.94
CA ASP A 805 -94.58 111.74 64.25
C ASP A 805 -93.69 112.82 63.58
N ARG A 806 -94.13 113.47 62.49
CA ARG A 806 -93.35 114.50 61.76
C ARG A 806 -93.70 115.94 62.15
N ILE A 807 -94.91 116.20 62.64
CA ILE A 807 -95.33 117.54 63.10
C ILE A 807 -94.71 117.89 64.46
N PHE A 808 -94.42 116.88 65.29
CA PHE A 808 -93.89 117.09 66.64
C PHE A 808 -92.37 116.91 66.78
N GLU A 809 -91.67 116.62 65.69
CA GLU A 809 -90.21 116.53 65.65
C GLU A 809 -89.59 117.90 66.00
N GLY A 810 -88.69 117.93 66.99
CA GLY A 810 -88.12 119.18 67.53
C GLY A 810 -89.00 119.93 68.56
N THR A 811 -90.20 119.43 68.90
CA THR A 811 -91.00 119.97 70.01
C THR A 811 -90.66 119.26 71.34
N PRO A 812 -90.81 119.91 72.52
CA PRO A 812 -90.42 119.33 73.82
C PRO A 812 -91.13 118.01 74.19
N LEU A 813 -92.26 117.72 73.55
CA LEU A 813 -93.09 116.52 73.78
C LEU A 813 -92.54 115.26 73.10
N ALA A 814 -91.59 115.36 72.17
CA ALA A 814 -91.03 114.21 71.45
C ALA A 814 -90.45 113.13 72.38
N SER A 815 -89.80 113.55 73.48
CA SER A 815 -89.21 112.64 74.48
C SER A 815 -90.22 111.78 75.26
N VAL A 816 -91.51 112.13 75.20
CA VAL A 816 -92.60 111.37 75.85
C VAL A 816 -93.05 110.21 74.95
N LEU A 817 -93.10 110.40 73.62
CA LEU A 817 -93.54 109.36 72.69
C LEU A 817 -92.56 108.19 72.58
N GLU A 818 -91.24 108.44 72.64
CA GLU A 818 -90.25 107.34 72.68
C GLU A 818 -90.34 106.51 73.98
N ARG A 819 -90.70 107.13 75.10
CA ARG A 819 -90.89 106.43 76.38
C ARG A 819 -92.15 105.57 76.42
N VAL A 820 -93.16 105.88 75.62
CA VAL A 820 -94.35 105.02 75.44
C VAL A 820 -94.05 103.83 74.52
N LYS A 821 -93.10 103.95 73.59
CA LYS A 821 -92.66 102.85 72.71
C LYS A 821 -91.72 101.83 73.41
N THR A 822 -91.25 102.08 74.65
CA THR A 822 -90.16 101.30 75.29
C THR A 822 -90.46 100.65 76.65
N ASN A 823 -91.71 100.69 77.15
CA ASN A 823 -92.13 100.02 78.40
C ASN A 823 -93.39 99.16 78.19
N THR A 824 -93.23 97.81 78.28
CA THR A 824 -94.10 96.78 78.92
C THR A 824 -95.65 96.78 78.75
N PRO A 825 -96.38 95.63 78.89
CA PRO A 825 -95.94 94.26 79.24
C PRO A 825 -96.54 93.06 78.45
N THR A 826 -95.68 92.07 78.19
CA THR A 826 -95.67 90.67 78.70
C THR A 826 -96.96 89.85 79.03
N ALA A 827 -96.85 88.53 78.73
CA ALA A 827 -97.57 87.33 79.25
C ALA A 827 -98.91 86.96 78.56
N LEU A 828 -99.23 85.68 78.27
CA LEU A 828 -98.85 84.35 78.82
C LEU A 828 -98.57 83.32 77.68
N ARG A 829 -97.94 82.14 77.83
CA ARG A 829 -96.95 81.57 78.78
C ARG A 829 -96.47 80.20 78.23
N ALA A 830 -95.16 79.95 78.34
CA ALA A 830 -94.31 78.72 78.35
C ALA A 830 -94.98 77.31 78.58
N PRO A 831 -94.29 76.15 78.35
CA PRO A 831 -92.81 76.01 78.43
C PRO A 831 -92.04 74.98 77.54
N ASP A 832 -90.71 75.13 77.57
CA ASP A 832 -89.66 74.13 77.30
C ASP A 832 -89.54 73.07 78.44
N PRO A 833 -88.56 72.13 78.44
CA PRO A 833 -87.21 72.48 78.94
C PRO A 833 -86.01 71.72 78.30
N ASP A 834 -84.81 72.06 78.82
CA ASP A 834 -83.47 71.43 78.70
C ASP A 834 -82.66 71.81 77.44
N ASP A 835 -81.72 72.77 77.44
CA ASP A 835 -80.82 73.34 78.47
C ASP A 835 -79.49 72.55 78.70
N LEU A 836 -78.39 73.31 78.61
CA LEU A 836 -77.08 73.18 79.27
C LEU A 836 -76.18 71.92 79.17
N GLN A 837 -75.04 72.15 78.49
CA GLN A 837 -73.65 71.86 78.91
C GLN A 837 -73.26 70.45 79.43
N GLY A 838 -72.53 69.74 78.57
CA GLY A 838 -71.55 68.69 78.89
C GLY A 838 -70.46 68.67 77.83
#